data_AF-A0AAV6X6Q9-F1
#
_entry.id   AF-A0AAV6X6Q9-F1
#
_cell.length_a   1.000
_cell.length_b   1.000
_cell.length_c   1.000
_cell.angle_alpha   90.00
_cell.angle_beta   90.00
_cell.angle_gamma   90.00
#
_symmetry.space_group_name_H-M   'P 1'
#
loop_
_entity.id
_entity.type
_entity.pdbx_description
1 polymer ?
#
loop_
_entity_poly.entity_id
_entity_poly.type
_entity_poly.pdbx_seq_one_letter_code
_entity_poly.pdbx_strand_id
1 'polypeptide(L)'
;MGEMKENEAYEEELLDYEEEDEKALDSVNAKVNGESAKKGYVGIHSSGFRDFLLKPELLRAIVDSGFEHPSEGKMFLLAPLSCLSSSLHYLIKYHSQNCDLRLFGILYFSVQHECIPQAILGMDVICQAKSGMGKTAVFVLSTLQQIEPTAGQVVALVLCHTRELAYQICHEVERFSTYLPDIKVAVFYGGVNIKIHKDLLKNECPHIVVGTPGRILALARDKDLSLKNVRHFILDECDKMLESLDMRRDVQEIFKMTPHDKQVMMFSATLSKEIRPVCKKFMQDYLQGDDSDGPEPQFRPFSPVIHFILDTVSSTWAPNMLYCDISSFQPMEIYVDDEAKLTLHGLVQHYIKLTELEKNRKLNDLLDALDFNQIVIFVKSVSRAAELNKLLVECNFPSICIHSGMSQEERLTKYKGFKEGHKRILVATDLVGRGIDIERVNIVINYDMPDSADTYLHRVGRAGRFGTKGLAITFVSSASDSDVLNQVQERFEVDIKELPEQIDTSTYIVNAVVMCIILLTLCSALLELLKNEDLCVKRGQSCFDFEPHNFSFPSFDSSSCDNKSNLICWGSVNAGNGTLNITPDQPKETSEVGRVVFRYPVLAWPSSFSTTFTIRIKSNSTVSGDGMAFIIAPDNNPSPPESSGSFIGIMDPSTEGSVLRQLAVELDTYKNPREIDNNHIAIDIESVEYPVAEKSLSDIGINLKSGKDITVKIEYNGWEKNLHIYAAYAGGCLVKFLSQKITMQDIVPQQAYVGFTGSTGHLWEVHQVVDWNFTLYELPMESLTYGVGENKCRKVLEIVIPPIVVISLALLLFMVRARKKQKLRLERRDDIEMLTKNAANAPKFYTYKHLLKATSNFSKENLLGTGGFGSVYKGVLSDSNLRTTIAVKKINATSSQGKEFLNWESRYKILSGLASVLLYLHEECDNPIVHRDVKPNNVMLDMDYNAHLGDFGLARLLQNNAFVTTMVAGTIGYLAPEVSYTGRATPESDVYSFGMVVLEVVCGRRSKGMMDEFSIVDYVWNLYEKGSLISCVDQKLSGEFDEEEVKRSLIVGLACLHPDQMFRPKMRKVVQVFMNCDEPLMKLPESRPTEVCLSLPSTSTSNSTTDYGSIRSTSGAGLEGSPDEMTIQYDNCCTR
;
A
#
# COMPACT_ATOMS: atom_id res chain seq x y z
N MET A 1 35.22 43.45 -57.62
CA MET A 1 34.30 44.54 -57.22
C MET A 1 32.91 44.13 -57.67
N GLY A 2 31.92 43.87 -56.82
CA GLY A 2 31.83 43.90 -55.36
C GLY A 2 30.38 43.56 -54.97
N GLU A 3 30.24 42.48 -54.19
CA GLU A 3 29.37 42.27 -53.02
C GLU A 3 27.87 42.62 -52.99
N MET A 4 27.10 41.58 -52.62
CA MET A 4 26.29 41.44 -51.38
C MET A 4 24.74 41.60 -51.40
N LYS A 5 24.15 40.55 -50.80
CA LYS A 5 23.02 40.48 -49.83
C LYS A 5 21.61 40.15 -50.36
N GLU A 6 21.26 38.87 -50.18
CA GLU A 6 19.92 38.36 -49.89
C GLU A 6 19.48 38.80 -48.49
N ASN A 7 18.20 39.19 -48.36
CA ASN A 7 17.44 39.28 -47.13
C ASN A 7 15.99 38.94 -47.48
N GLU A 8 15.57 37.69 -47.23
CA GLU A 8 14.16 37.32 -47.13
C GLU A 8 13.68 37.63 -45.70
N ALA A 9 12.62 38.42 -45.61
CA ALA A 9 11.92 38.76 -44.38
C ALA A 9 10.91 37.64 -44.06
N TYR A 10 10.95 37.13 -42.83
CA TYR A 10 9.84 36.37 -42.24
C TYR A 10 8.99 37.35 -41.44
N GLU A 11 7.71 37.42 -41.77
CA GLU A 11 6.67 38.10 -41.00
C GLU A 11 6.33 37.28 -39.74
N GLU A 12 6.32 37.95 -38.59
CA GLU A 12 5.70 37.49 -37.35
C GLU A 12 4.19 37.74 -37.44
N GLU A 13 3.37 36.71 -37.25
CA GLU A 13 1.94 36.86 -36.99
C GLU A 13 1.61 36.18 -35.66
N LEU A 14 1.20 37.02 -34.70
CA LEU A 14 0.65 36.64 -33.41
C LEU A 14 -0.67 35.88 -33.60
N LEU A 15 -0.92 34.86 -32.77
CA LEU A 15 -2.26 34.34 -32.56
C LEU A 15 -2.55 34.29 -31.05
N ASP A 16 -3.44 35.20 -30.67
CA ASP A 16 -4.03 35.35 -29.34
C ASP A 16 -4.88 34.12 -28.97
N TYR A 17 -4.86 33.77 -27.68
CA TYR A 17 -5.75 32.78 -27.11
C TYR A 17 -7.10 33.44 -26.80
N GLU A 18 -8.16 33.05 -27.51
CA GLU A 18 -9.54 33.42 -27.19
C GLU A 18 -10.10 32.50 -26.09
N GLU A 19 -10.64 33.13 -25.05
CA GLU A 19 -11.51 32.55 -24.03
C GLU A 19 -12.90 32.29 -24.62
N GLU A 20 -13.42 31.07 -24.53
CA GLU A 20 -14.84 30.79 -24.82
C GLU A 20 -15.65 30.70 -23.50
N ASP A 21 -16.32 31.82 -23.21
CA ASP A 21 -17.48 31.92 -22.33
C ASP A 21 -18.72 31.33 -23.03
N GLU A 22 -19.32 30.25 -22.50
CA GLU A 22 -20.68 29.83 -22.88
C GLU A 22 -21.73 30.60 -22.06
N LYS A 23 -22.60 31.36 -22.76
CA LYS A 23 -23.89 31.83 -22.24
C LYS A 23 -25.07 31.37 -23.12
N ALA A 24 -26.11 30.99 -22.40
CA ALA A 24 -27.34 30.29 -22.76
C ALA A 24 -28.34 31.01 -23.68
N LEU A 25 -29.33 30.24 -24.20
CA LEU A 25 -30.76 30.62 -24.23
C LEU A 25 -31.71 29.41 -24.48
N ASP A 26 -32.51 29.10 -23.45
CA ASP A 26 -33.97 28.80 -23.37
C ASP A 26 -34.69 27.88 -24.38
N SER A 27 -35.76 27.12 -24.06
CA SER A 27 -36.48 26.73 -22.83
C SER A 27 -37.61 25.75 -23.25
N VAL A 28 -37.94 24.70 -22.46
CA VAL A 28 -39.33 24.20 -22.28
C VAL A 28 -39.49 23.61 -20.87
N ASN A 29 -40.51 24.10 -20.17
CA ASN A 29 -40.88 23.85 -18.78
C ASN A 29 -41.40 22.43 -18.47
N ALA A 30 -41.03 21.90 -17.29
CA ALA A 30 -41.96 21.26 -16.35
C ALA A 30 -41.40 21.34 -14.91
N LYS A 31 -42.30 21.59 -13.95
CA LYS A 31 -42.07 22.15 -12.60
C LYS A 31 -42.23 21.08 -11.49
N VAL A 32 -41.65 21.35 -10.30
CA VAL A 32 -42.07 20.97 -8.90
C VAL A 32 -41.68 19.56 -8.41
N ASN A 33 -41.07 19.24 -7.25
CA ASN A 33 -40.75 19.84 -5.91
C ASN A 33 -39.44 19.15 -5.41
N GLY A 34 -38.52 19.73 -4.63
CA GLY A 34 -38.63 20.07 -3.21
C GLY A 34 -37.56 19.34 -2.38
N GLU A 35 -36.93 20.09 -1.46
CA GLU A 35 -36.14 19.68 -0.29
C GLU A 35 -34.62 19.39 -0.36
N SER A 36 -33.94 20.22 0.43
CA SER A 36 -32.54 20.32 0.78
C SER A 36 -32.04 19.20 1.69
N ALA A 37 -30.88 18.63 1.39
CA ALA A 37 -30.07 17.89 2.36
C ALA A 37 -28.58 18.26 2.22
N LYS A 38 -28.07 18.91 3.27
CA LYS A 38 -26.64 19.15 3.54
C LYS A 38 -25.89 17.82 3.45
N LYS A 39 -24.85 17.72 2.60
CA LYS A 39 -23.85 16.63 2.70
C LYS A 39 -22.63 17.15 3.44
N GLY A 40 -22.42 16.55 4.61
CA GLY A 40 -21.33 16.84 5.52
C GLY A 40 -19.98 16.37 4.99
N TYR A 41 -18.96 17.06 5.53
CA TYR A 41 -17.55 16.75 5.45
C TYR A 41 -17.27 15.30 5.81
N VAL A 42 -16.64 14.56 4.89
CA VAL A 42 -15.96 13.30 5.21
C VAL A 42 -14.50 13.65 5.42
N GLY A 43 -14.09 13.69 6.69
CA GLY A 43 -12.69 13.86 7.09
C GLY A 43 -11.89 12.65 6.65
N ILE A 44 -10.87 12.90 5.83
CA ILE A 44 -9.98 11.88 5.28
C ILE A 44 -8.52 12.36 5.43
N HIS A 45 -7.72 11.50 6.07
CA HIS A 45 -6.25 11.44 6.17
C HIS A 45 -5.49 12.49 7.01
N SER A 46 -4.84 11.96 8.06
CA SER A 46 -3.72 12.53 8.81
C SER A 46 -2.48 12.64 7.90
N SER A 47 -2.20 13.82 7.34
CA SER A 47 -0.98 14.08 6.56
C SER A 47 0.13 14.63 7.46
N GLY A 48 1.33 14.03 7.41
CA GLY A 48 2.46 14.37 8.31
C GLY A 48 3.02 15.79 8.13
N PHE A 49 2.70 16.49 7.03
CA PHE A 49 3.04 17.91 6.86
C PHE A 49 2.18 18.85 7.70
N ARG A 50 1.05 18.39 8.26
CA ARG A 50 0.22 19.20 9.18
C ARG A 50 0.96 19.57 10.46
N ASP A 51 1.91 18.74 10.87
CA ASP A 51 2.69 18.94 12.09
C ASP A 51 3.63 20.16 12.00
N PHE A 52 3.91 20.65 10.78
CA PHE A 52 4.70 21.87 10.56
C PHE A 52 3.87 23.17 10.59
N LEU A 53 2.56 23.09 10.83
CA LEU A 53 1.68 24.26 10.93
C LEU A 53 1.72 25.19 9.69
N LEU A 54 1.83 24.60 8.50
CA LEU A 54 1.84 25.33 7.23
C LEU A 54 0.46 25.94 6.90
N LYS A 55 0.47 26.99 6.07
CA LYS A 55 -0.74 27.61 5.48
C LYS A 55 -1.65 26.52 4.86
N PRO A 56 -2.99 26.55 5.08
CA PRO A 56 -3.90 25.55 4.52
C PRO A 56 -3.80 25.39 3.00
N GLU A 57 -3.54 26.48 2.29
CA GLU A 57 -3.32 26.54 0.83
C GLU A 57 -2.08 25.73 0.42
N LEU A 58 -0.99 25.84 1.20
CA LEU A 58 0.23 25.05 1.00
C LEU A 58 0.00 23.58 1.30
N LEU A 59 -0.70 23.25 2.41
CA LEU A 59 -1.05 21.87 2.74
C LEU A 59 -1.87 21.21 1.63
N ARG A 60 -2.78 21.96 1.01
CA ARG A 60 -3.56 21.49 -0.14
C ARG A 60 -2.68 21.26 -1.37
N ALA A 61 -1.79 22.20 -1.70
CA ALA A 61 -0.85 22.06 -2.82
C ALA A 61 0.09 20.85 -2.63
N ILE A 62 0.54 20.59 -1.40
CA ILE A 62 1.37 19.43 -1.03
C ILE A 62 0.61 18.11 -1.31
N VAL A 63 -0.65 18.02 -0.88
CA VAL A 63 -1.49 16.83 -1.11
C VAL A 63 -1.72 16.59 -2.60
N ASP A 64 -2.06 17.62 -3.37
CA ASP A 64 -2.28 17.49 -4.82
C ASP A 64 -1.02 17.15 -5.61
N SER A 65 0.15 17.52 -5.05
CA SER A 65 1.45 17.14 -5.58
C SER A 65 1.83 15.70 -5.25
N GLY A 66 0.99 14.96 -4.53
CA GLY A 66 1.19 13.55 -4.16
C GLY A 66 2.10 13.33 -2.95
N PHE A 67 2.37 14.37 -2.15
CA PHE A 67 3.15 14.24 -0.92
C PHE A 67 2.23 13.97 0.28
N GLU A 68 2.34 12.79 0.88
CA GLU A 68 1.58 12.44 2.09
C GLU A 68 2.37 12.67 3.39
N HIS A 69 3.72 12.64 3.33
CA HIS A 69 4.62 12.73 4.50
C HIS A 69 5.94 13.48 4.22
N PRO A 70 6.52 14.24 5.18
CA PRO A 70 7.76 15.01 5.04
C PRO A 70 9.02 14.16 4.83
N SER A 71 9.48 14.06 3.58
CA SER A 71 10.54 13.17 3.10
C SER A 71 10.82 11.99 4.03
N GLU A 72 9.76 11.27 4.44
CA GLU A 72 9.93 9.98 5.07
C GLU A 72 10.72 9.16 4.06
N GLY A 73 11.83 8.58 4.48
CA GLY A 73 12.40 7.45 3.78
C GLY A 73 11.36 6.33 3.81
N LYS A 74 10.32 6.41 2.97
CA LYS A 74 9.38 5.33 2.74
C LYS A 74 10.15 4.23 2.03
N MET A 75 10.84 3.43 2.82
CA MET A 75 11.14 2.06 2.49
C MET A 75 9.80 1.43 2.11
N PHE A 76 9.58 1.11 0.83
CA PHE A 76 8.39 0.44 0.30
C PHE A 76 8.28 -1.02 0.81
N LEU A 77 8.50 -1.23 2.11
CA LEU A 77 8.45 -2.53 2.78
C LEU A 77 7.31 -2.65 3.81
N LEU A 78 6.53 -1.60 4.10
CA LEU A 78 5.51 -1.66 5.16
C LEU A 78 4.19 -0.89 4.86
N ALA A 79 3.78 -0.75 3.59
CA ALA A 79 2.48 -0.15 3.28
C ALA A 79 1.23 -0.95 3.74
N PRO A 80 1.29 -2.27 4.07
CA PRO A 80 0.16 -2.93 4.74
C PRO A 80 0.26 -2.91 6.29
N LEU A 81 1.32 -2.34 6.88
CA LEU A 81 1.54 -2.34 8.34
C LEU A 81 1.19 -1.00 9.02
N SER A 82 0.63 -0.03 8.31
CA SER A 82 0.12 1.21 8.91
C SER A 82 -1.12 1.01 9.81
N CYS A 83 -1.77 -0.16 9.77
CA CYS A 83 -2.77 -0.57 10.76
C CYS A 83 -2.17 -1.22 12.02
N LEU A 84 -0.86 -1.45 12.08
CA LEU A 84 -0.16 -2.14 13.18
C LEU A 84 0.86 -1.24 13.91
N SER A 85 0.96 0.05 13.54
CA SER A 85 2.06 0.93 13.97
C SER A 85 1.98 1.37 15.43
N SER A 86 0.81 1.35 16.08
CA SER A 86 0.68 1.80 17.47
C SER A 86 1.32 0.82 18.46
N SER A 87 1.20 -0.49 18.22
CA SER A 87 1.63 -1.53 19.16
C SER A 87 3.08 -1.97 18.95
N LEU A 88 3.57 -1.96 17.71
CA LEU A 88 4.96 -2.34 17.41
C LEU A 88 5.99 -1.27 17.86
N HIS A 89 5.57 0.00 17.91
CA HIS A 89 6.40 1.11 18.35
C HIS A 89 6.67 1.09 19.86
N TYR A 90 5.79 0.47 20.65
CA TYR A 90 5.93 0.35 22.10
C TYR A 90 6.79 -0.87 22.49
N LEU A 91 6.64 -1.98 21.77
CA LEU A 91 7.38 -3.23 21.99
C LEU A 91 8.90 -3.07 21.78
N ILE A 92 9.30 -2.23 20.81
CA ILE A 92 10.71 -1.96 20.49
C ILE A 92 11.37 -1.05 21.53
N LYS A 93 10.60 -0.17 22.20
CA LYS A 93 11.10 0.73 23.25
C LYS A 93 11.42 -0.01 24.54
N TYR A 94 10.76 -1.14 24.81
CA TYR A 94 10.88 -1.89 26.07
C TYR A 94 12.06 -2.88 26.10
N HIS A 95 12.50 -3.41 24.95
CA HIS A 95 13.68 -4.30 24.86
C HIS A 95 15.05 -3.57 24.81
N SER A 96 15.05 -2.24 24.92
CA SER A 96 16.25 -1.37 24.75
C SER A 96 17.08 -1.17 26.03
N GLN A 97 17.14 -2.12 26.95
CA GLN A 97 17.99 -1.99 28.16
C GLN A 97 19.27 -2.83 28.18
N ASN A 98 19.58 -3.66 27.18
CA ASN A 98 20.79 -4.51 27.24
C ASN A 98 21.54 -4.76 25.92
N CYS A 99 21.36 -3.94 24.87
CA CYS A 99 22.15 -4.07 23.64
C CYS A 99 22.74 -2.72 23.20
N ASP A 100 24.03 -2.76 22.86
CA ASP A 100 24.89 -1.65 22.46
C ASP A 100 24.22 -0.77 21.37
N LEU A 101 23.92 0.47 21.74
CA LEU A 101 22.98 1.39 21.10
C LEU A 101 23.62 2.20 19.96
N ARG A 102 24.46 1.57 19.12
CA ARG A 102 25.13 2.24 17.98
C ARG A 102 24.69 1.77 16.60
N LEU A 103 23.91 0.68 16.49
CA LEU A 103 23.48 0.13 15.19
C LEU A 103 22.06 0.51 14.74
N PHE A 104 21.21 1.01 15.65
CA PHE A 104 19.80 1.32 15.36
C PHE A 104 19.48 2.82 15.19
N GLY A 105 20.45 3.71 15.40
CA GLY A 105 20.29 5.17 15.22
C GLY A 105 20.26 5.67 13.76
N ILE A 106 20.23 4.78 12.76
CA ILE A 106 20.43 5.13 11.35
C ILE A 106 19.09 5.34 10.58
N LEU A 107 17.91 5.21 11.21
CA LEU A 107 16.63 5.09 10.47
C LEU A 107 15.60 6.24 10.58
N TYR A 108 15.93 7.40 11.16
CA TYR A 108 15.05 8.57 11.16
C TYR A 108 15.82 9.87 10.92
N PHE A 109 16.19 10.16 9.68
CA PHE A 109 16.67 11.49 9.30
C PHE A 109 16.05 11.89 7.97
N SER A 110 15.03 12.76 8.02
CA SER A 110 14.61 13.51 6.83
C SER A 110 15.04 14.96 6.98
N VAL A 111 15.73 15.46 5.95
CA VAL A 111 16.16 16.87 5.86
C VAL A 111 14.99 17.84 6.05
N GLN A 112 13.77 17.41 5.72
CA GLN A 112 12.56 18.22 5.89
C GLN A 112 12.14 18.37 7.35
N HIS A 113 12.19 17.29 8.15
CA HIS A 113 11.85 17.37 9.58
C HIS A 113 12.80 18.26 10.38
N GLU A 114 14.09 18.26 10.04
CA GLU A 114 15.06 19.12 10.73
C GLU A 114 15.04 20.56 10.23
N CYS A 115 15.00 20.78 8.91
CA CYS A 115 15.16 22.12 8.35
C CYS A 115 13.85 22.93 8.35
N ILE A 116 12.69 22.33 8.06
CA ILE A 116 11.44 23.10 7.83
C ILE A 116 11.01 23.91 9.06
N PRO A 117 10.92 23.34 10.28
CA PRO A 117 10.47 24.09 11.44
C PRO A 117 11.31 25.35 11.72
N GLN A 118 12.62 25.23 11.51
CA GLN A 118 13.61 26.25 11.84
C GLN A 118 13.71 27.29 10.72
N ALA A 119 13.63 26.84 9.47
CA ALA A 119 13.54 27.72 8.31
C ALA A 119 12.27 28.57 8.35
N ILE A 120 11.11 28.04 8.78
CA ILE A 120 9.86 28.81 8.92
C ILE A 120 9.99 29.95 9.94
N LEU A 121 10.82 29.78 10.97
CA LEU A 121 11.08 30.79 11.98
C LEU A 121 12.01 31.93 11.49
N GLY A 122 12.49 31.85 10.25
CA GLY A 122 13.36 32.87 9.67
C GLY A 122 14.85 32.71 10.01
N MET A 123 15.27 31.57 10.56
CA MET A 123 16.68 31.30 10.88
C MET A 123 17.51 31.07 9.60
N ASP A 124 18.79 31.47 9.63
CA ASP A 124 19.75 31.13 8.58
C ASP A 124 20.04 29.61 8.60
N VAL A 125 20.14 28.99 7.41
CA VAL A 125 20.28 27.54 7.27
C VAL A 125 21.45 27.18 6.33
N ILE A 126 22.41 26.40 6.81
CA ILE A 126 23.35 25.64 5.96
C ILE A 126 22.89 24.19 5.98
N CYS A 127 22.52 23.66 4.82
CA CYS A 127 22.06 22.29 4.69
C CYS A 127 22.93 21.51 3.69
N GLN A 128 23.60 20.49 4.18
CA GLN A 128 24.21 19.43 3.36
C GLN A 128 23.31 18.19 3.41
N ALA A 129 22.74 17.80 2.27
CA ALA A 129 21.94 16.58 2.16
C ALA A 129 22.02 15.98 0.75
N LYS A 130 21.76 14.67 0.59
CA LYS A 130 21.89 13.98 -0.71
C LYS A 130 20.94 14.57 -1.78
N SER A 131 21.29 14.41 -3.05
CA SER A 131 20.42 14.83 -4.16
C SER A 131 19.11 14.04 -4.09
N GLY A 132 17.97 14.72 -4.24
CA GLY A 132 16.66 14.06 -4.13
C GLY A 132 16.32 13.60 -2.70
N MET A 133 16.70 14.36 -1.67
CA MET A 133 16.13 14.21 -0.30
C MET A 133 15.02 15.24 -0.01
N GLY A 134 14.66 16.04 -1.02
CA GLY A 134 13.65 17.09 -0.88
C GLY A 134 14.19 18.43 -0.34
N LYS A 135 15.48 18.73 -0.53
CA LYS A 135 16.10 20.04 -0.20
C LYS A 135 15.35 21.23 -0.82
N THR A 136 14.94 21.10 -2.08
CA THR A 136 14.17 22.13 -2.78
C THR A 136 12.85 22.43 -2.08
N ALA A 137 12.13 21.39 -1.67
CA ALA A 137 10.88 21.57 -0.93
C ALA A 137 11.09 22.28 0.42
N VAL A 138 12.23 22.08 1.10
CA VAL A 138 12.53 22.78 2.36
C VAL A 138 12.48 24.30 2.18
N PHE A 139 13.27 24.85 1.24
CA PHE A 139 13.32 26.29 1.07
C PHE A 139 12.10 26.84 0.33
N VAL A 140 11.49 26.08 -0.57
CA VAL A 140 10.26 26.52 -1.25
C VAL A 140 9.11 26.63 -0.26
N LEU A 141 8.86 25.60 0.56
CA LEU A 141 7.77 25.62 1.54
C LEU A 141 8.00 26.64 2.64
N SER A 142 9.21 26.72 3.20
CA SER A 142 9.53 27.73 4.22
C SER A 142 9.44 29.16 3.69
N THR A 143 9.88 29.41 2.44
CA THR A 143 9.74 30.74 1.82
C THR A 143 8.27 31.07 1.57
N LEU A 144 7.48 30.17 0.98
CA LEU A 144 6.04 30.42 0.73
C LEU A 144 5.22 30.57 2.03
N GLN A 145 5.65 29.90 3.10
CA GLN A 145 5.04 30.07 4.42
C GLN A 145 5.26 31.49 4.95
N GLN A 146 6.47 32.02 4.82
CA GLN A 146 6.86 33.32 5.37
C GLN A 146 6.55 34.50 4.44
N ILE A 147 6.37 34.27 3.14
CA ILE A 147 6.21 35.35 2.17
C ILE A 147 4.91 36.13 2.40
N GLU A 148 5.06 37.45 2.37
CA GLU A 148 3.98 38.43 2.36
C GLU A 148 4.05 39.17 1.00
N PRO A 149 3.21 38.81 0.01
CA PRO A 149 3.31 39.37 -1.32
C PRO A 149 2.99 40.87 -1.29
N THR A 150 3.93 41.67 -1.80
CA THR A 150 3.73 43.10 -2.03
C THR A 150 3.88 43.36 -3.53
N ALA A 151 2.82 43.90 -4.14
CA ALA A 151 2.79 44.14 -5.58
C ALA A 151 4.00 44.97 -6.05
N GLY A 152 4.69 44.49 -7.08
CA GLY A 152 5.84 45.17 -7.66
C GLY A 152 7.15 45.03 -6.88
N GLN A 153 7.21 44.14 -5.87
CA GLN A 153 8.41 43.94 -5.06
C GLN A 153 8.86 42.48 -5.06
N VAL A 154 10.16 42.30 -5.29
CA VAL A 154 10.83 41.01 -5.13
C VAL A 154 11.16 40.81 -3.66
N VAL A 155 10.57 39.77 -3.06
CA VAL A 155 10.71 39.44 -1.63
C VAL A 155 11.65 38.25 -1.41
N ALA A 156 11.71 37.33 -2.37
CA ALA A 156 12.61 36.17 -2.32
C ALA A 156 13.47 36.06 -3.58
N LEU A 157 14.76 35.76 -3.40
CA LEU A 157 15.72 35.52 -4.47
C LEU A 157 16.36 34.15 -4.29
N VAL A 158 16.22 33.28 -5.29
CA VAL A 158 16.86 31.98 -5.36
C VAL A 158 17.92 31.99 -6.46
N LEU A 159 19.18 31.73 -6.11
CA LEU A 159 20.26 31.55 -7.05
C LEU A 159 20.67 30.08 -7.13
N CYS A 160 20.98 29.63 -8.34
CA CYS A 160 21.52 28.30 -8.58
C CYS A 160 22.53 28.32 -9.74
N HIS A 161 23.37 27.28 -9.79
CA HIS A 161 24.48 27.22 -10.74
C HIS A 161 24.03 27.04 -12.21
N THR A 162 23.02 26.21 -12.46
CA THR A 162 22.58 25.83 -13.82
C THR A 162 21.22 26.42 -14.18
N ARG A 163 20.96 26.56 -15.48
CA ARG A 163 19.70 27.15 -16.01
C ARG A 163 18.53 26.18 -15.86
N GLU A 164 18.81 24.89 -16.00
CA GLU A 164 17.85 23.81 -15.90
C GLU A 164 17.35 23.66 -14.46
N LEU A 165 18.27 23.77 -13.49
CA LEU A 165 17.91 23.80 -12.08
C LEU A 165 17.07 25.03 -11.75
N ALA A 166 17.40 26.20 -12.31
CA ALA A 166 16.59 27.41 -12.13
C ALA A 166 15.15 27.21 -12.62
N TYR A 167 14.99 26.60 -13.80
CA TYR A 167 13.67 26.30 -14.37
C TYR A 167 12.90 25.30 -13.50
N GLN A 168 13.56 24.26 -12.98
CA GLN A 168 12.93 23.28 -12.10
C GLN A 168 12.48 23.91 -10.78
N ILE A 169 13.35 24.70 -10.14
CA ILE A 169 12.99 25.40 -8.90
C ILE A 169 11.80 26.32 -9.15
N CYS A 170 11.77 27.07 -10.26
CA CYS A 170 10.63 27.91 -10.64
C CYS A 170 9.32 27.12 -10.72
N HIS A 171 9.32 25.99 -11.44
CA HIS A 171 8.17 25.12 -11.58
C HIS A 171 7.74 24.47 -10.24
N GLU A 172 8.69 24.17 -9.34
CA GLU A 172 8.38 23.69 -8.00
C GLU A 172 7.70 24.77 -7.16
N VAL A 173 8.16 26.02 -7.24
CA VAL A 173 7.51 27.15 -6.58
C VAL A 173 6.10 27.36 -7.15
N GLU A 174 5.92 27.33 -8.48
CA GLU A 174 4.60 27.41 -9.12
C GLU A 174 3.66 26.30 -8.64
N ARG A 175 4.15 25.05 -8.59
CA ARG A 175 3.38 23.90 -8.11
C ARG A 175 2.89 24.10 -6.67
N PHE A 176 3.78 24.50 -5.75
CA PHE A 176 3.38 24.72 -4.35
C PHE A 176 2.61 26.02 -4.12
N SER A 177 2.68 26.98 -5.04
CA SER A 177 1.90 28.23 -5.00
C SER A 177 0.58 28.18 -5.77
N THR A 178 0.18 27.01 -6.31
CA THR A 178 -1.09 26.82 -7.06
C THR A 178 -2.32 27.41 -6.35
N TYR A 179 -2.36 27.37 -5.01
CA TYR A 179 -3.47 27.90 -4.21
C TYR A 179 -3.18 29.25 -3.55
N LEU A 180 -2.11 29.94 -3.98
CA LEU A 180 -1.70 31.27 -3.53
C LEU A 180 -1.73 32.23 -4.73
N PRO A 181 -2.92 32.72 -5.16
CA PRO A 181 -3.09 33.43 -6.44
C PRO A 181 -2.33 34.77 -6.51
N ASP A 182 -2.00 35.36 -5.36
CA ASP A 182 -1.23 36.61 -5.29
C ASP A 182 0.27 36.40 -5.52
N ILE A 183 0.76 35.16 -5.48
CA ILE A 183 2.19 34.86 -5.65
C ILE A 183 2.52 34.79 -7.13
N LYS A 184 3.61 35.48 -7.51
CA LYS A 184 4.11 35.53 -8.87
C LYS A 184 5.57 35.14 -8.84
N VAL A 185 5.96 34.25 -9.73
CA VAL A 185 7.31 33.69 -9.83
C VAL A 185 7.83 33.96 -11.23
N ALA A 186 9.10 34.31 -11.36
CA ALA A 186 9.76 34.31 -12.66
C ALA A 186 11.18 33.75 -12.59
N VAL A 187 11.63 33.19 -13.71
CA VAL A 187 12.97 32.63 -13.85
C VAL A 187 13.83 33.47 -14.80
N PHE A 188 15.07 33.78 -14.41
CA PHE A 188 16.00 34.54 -15.23
C PHE A 188 17.37 33.86 -15.36
N TYR A 189 17.71 33.45 -16.58
CA TYR A 189 19.00 32.88 -16.92
C TYR A 189 19.59 33.39 -18.24
N GLY A 190 20.87 33.12 -18.48
CA GLY A 190 21.56 33.45 -19.74
C GLY A 190 21.01 32.69 -20.96
N GLY A 191 21.23 33.19 -22.17
CA GLY A 191 20.82 32.51 -23.42
C GLY A 191 19.46 32.93 -23.98
N VAL A 192 18.63 33.62 -23.19
CA VAL A 192 17.43 34.33 -23.66
C VAL A 192 17.77 35.80 -23.86
N ASN A 193 17.18 36.47 -24.86
CA ASN A 193 17.38 37.91 -25.06
C ASN A 193 17.03 38.67 -23.78
N ILE A 194 17.96 39.47 -23.26
CA ILE A 194 17.77 40.18 -21.98
C ILE A 194 16.60 41.16 -22.05
N LYS A 195 16.26 41.68 -23.23
CA LYS A 195 15.12 42.58 -23.43
C LYS A 195 13.80 41.94 -22.98
N ILE A 196 13.61 40.65 -23.27
CA ILE A 196 12.42 39.89 -22.82
C ILE A 196 12.30 39.92 -21.30
N HIS A 197 13.43 39.75 -20.59
CA HIS A 197 13.42 39.77 -19.12
C HIS A 197 13.16 41.19 -18.58
N LYS A 198 13.69 42.21 -19.24
CA LYS A 198 13.43 43.62 -18.88
C LYS A 198 11.96 43.98 -19.08
N ASP A 199 11.37 43.53 -20.18
CA ASP A 199 9.96 43.79 -20.49
C ASP A 199 9.03 43.05 -19.52
N LEU A 200 9.35 41.79 -19.16
CA LEU A 200 8.65 41.05 -18.11
C LEU A 200 8.71 41.79 -16.76
N LEU A 201 9.89 42.24 -16.33
CA LEU A 201 10.04 42.97 -15.05
C LEU A 201 9.30 44.31 -15.03
N LYS A 202 9.15 44.97 -16.18
CA LYS A 202 8.39 46.24 -16.30
C LYS A 202 6.88 46.03 -16.28
N ASN A 203 6.41 44.98 -16.95
CA ASN A 203 4.98 44.71 -17.08
C ASN A 203 4.44 44.03 -15.82
N GLU A 204 5.14 43.01 -15.32
CA GLU A 204 4.69 42.15 -14.25
C GLU A 204 5.86 41.71 -13.37
N CYS A 205 6.24 42.56 -12.42
CA CYS A 205 7.32 42.25 -11.50
C CYS A 205 6.92 41.11 -10.54
N PRO A 206 7.68 40.00 -10.47
CA PRO A 206 7.37 38.85 -9.63
C PRO A 206 7.72 39.08 -8.16
N HIS A 207 7.10 38.30 -7.27
CA HIS A 207 7.41 38.28 -5.83
C HIS A 207 8.62 37.39 -5.52
N ILE A 208 8.79 36.30 -6.29
CA ILE A 208 9.88 35.33 -6.15
C ILE A 208 10.66 35.30 -7.45
N VAL A 209 11.97 35.51 -7.36
CA VAL A 209 12.87 35.45 -8.51
C VAL A 209 13.80 34.26 -8.37
N VAL A 210 13.86 33.42 -9.41
CA VAL A 210 14.80 32.29 -9.50
C VAL A 210 15.76 32.56 -10.65
N GLY A 211 17.06 32.32 -10.50
CA GLY A 211 17.96 32.57 -11.62
C GLY A 211 19.42 32.21 -11.44
N THR A 212 20.16 32.32 -12.55
CA THR A 212 21.62 32.14 -12.55
C THR A 212 22.32 33.46 -12.21
N PRO A 213 23.42 33.47 -11.43
CA PRO A 213 24.07 34.69 -10.95
C PRO A 213 24.35 35.74 -12.04
N GLY A 214 24.96 35.34 -13.17
CA GLY A 214 25.31 36.30 -14.23
C GLY A 214 24.12 37.06 -14.83
N ARG A 215 22.94 36.42 -14.99
CA ARG A 215 21.74 37.09 -15.53
C ARG A 215 21.09 38.00 -14.48
N ILE A 216 21.00 37.53 -13.23
CA ILE A 216 20.45 38.32 -12.12
C ILE A 216 21.29 39.57 -11.87
N LEU A 217 22.62 39.43 -11.85
CA LEU A 217 23.53 40.56 -11.68
C LEU A 217 23.38 41.59 -12.81
N ALA A 218 23.26 41.15 -14.06
CA ALA A 218 23.05 42.07 -15.19
C ALA A 218 21.75 42.88 -15.03
N LEU A 219 20.64 42.23 -14.68
CA LEU A 219 19.35 42.89 -14.47
C LEU A 219 19.37 43.84 -13.25
N ALA A 220 20.08 43.46 -12.19
CA ALA A 220 20.22 44.28 -10.98
C ALA A 220 21.10 45.52 -11.22
N ARG A 221 22.22 45.38 -11.93
CA ARG A 221 23.12 46.49 -12.31
C ARG A 221 22.42 47.51 -13.21
N ASP A 222 21.65 47.03 -14.18
CA ASP A 222 20.88 47.87 -15.09
C ASP A 222 19.66 48.53 -14.41
N LYS A 223 19.40 48.20 -13.13
CA LYS A 223 18.27 48.65 -12.31
C LYS A 223 16.89 48.24 -12.83
N ASP A 224 16.84 47.28 -13.75
CA ASP A 224 15.59 46.65 -14.19
C ASP A 224 15.03 45.72 -13.09
N LEU A 225 15.91 45.14 -12.26
CA LEU A 225 15.55 44.29 -11.11
C LEU A 225 15.95 44.97 -9.79
N SER A 226 14.98 45.35 -8.96
CA SER A 226 15.23 45.88 -7.63
C SER A 226 15.36 44.74 -6.60
N LEU A 227 16.51 44.67 -5.93
CA LEU A 227 16.79 43.68 -4.88
C LEU A 227 16.65 44.24 -3.45
N LYS A 228 16.17 45.48 -3.31
CA LYS A 228 16.12 46.21 -2.04
C LYS A 228 15.13 45.67 -1.01
N ASN A 229 14.18 44.84 -1.43
CA ASN A 229 13.12 44.31 -0.56
C ASN A 229 13.27 42.79 -0.33
N VAL A 230 14.39 42.20 -0.75
CA VAL A 230 14.65 40.78 -0.59
C VAL A 230 14.81 40.44 0.90
N ARG A 231 13.88 39.66 1.43
CA ARG A 231 13.87 39.13 2.81
C ARG A 231 14.37 37.69 2.89
N HIS A 232 14.33 36.94 1.79
CA HIS A 232 14.84 35.58 1.71
C HIS A 232 15.88 35.45 0.58
N PHE A 233 17.11 35.07 0.92
CA PHE A 233 18.21 34.86 -0.01
C PHE A 233 18.66 33.41 0.01
N ILE A 234 18.39 32.67 -1.07
CA ILE A 234 18.59 31.23 -1.15
C ILE A 234 19.68 30.90 -2.18
N LEU A 235 20.63 30.04 -1.81
CA LEU A 235 21.61 29.44 -2.72
C LEU A 235 21.42 27.92 -2.79
N ASP A 236 21.07 27.39 -3.97
CA ASP A 236 21.04 25.93 -4.22
C ASP A 236 22.25 25.51 -5.09
N GLU A 237 22.85 24.36 -4.79
CA GLU A 237 24.20 23.97 -5.26
C GLU A 237 25.26 25.04 -4.92
N CYS A 238 25.27 25.51 -3.66
CA CYS A 238 26.11 26.62 -3.21
C CYS A 238 27.62 26.36 -3.35
N ASP A 239 28.06 25.11 -3.21
CA ASP A 239 29.44 24.69 -3.42
C ASP A 239 29.92 25.04 -4.83
N LYS A 240 29.13 24.75 -5.87
CA LYS A 240 29.53 25.03 -7.26
C LYS A 240 29.52 26.50 -7.59
N MET A 241 28.60 27.27 -7.02
CA MET A 241 28.57 28.71 -7.21
C MET A 241 29.72 29.43 -6.50
N LEU A 242 30.12 28.94 -5.33
CA LEU A 242 31.13 29.60 -4.47
C LEU A 242 32.56 29.08 -4.70
N GLU A 243 32.74 27.91 -5.30
CA GLU A 243 34.05 27.34 -5.69
C GLU A 243 34.69 28.13 -6.85
N SER A 244 33.89 28.52 -7.86
CA SER A 244 34.36 29.36 -8.96
C SER A 244 34.54 30.82 -8.52
N LEU A 245 35.73 31.38 -8.74
CA LEU A 245 36.03 32.78 -8.40
C LEU A 245 35.12 33.79 -9.11
N ASP A 246 34.79 33.56 -10.38
CA ASP A 246 33.98 34.49 -11.16
C ASP A 246 32.52 34.49 -10.69
N MET A 247 31.90 33.31 -10.56
CA MET A 247 30.53 33.21 -10.04
C MET A 247 30.43 33.65 -8.58
N ARG A 248 31.44 33.36 -7.76
CA ARG A 248 31.48 33.82 -6.36
C ARG A 248 31.46 35.34 -6.28
N ARG A 249 32.20 36.04 -7.15
CA ARG A 249 32.17 37.51 -7.21
C ARG A 249 30.78 38.01 -7.58
N ASP A 250 30.16 37.40 -8.59
CA ASP A 250 28.80 37.76 -9.01
C ASP A 250 27.79 37.58 -7.87
N VAL A 251 27.81 36.42 -7.18
CA VAL A 251 26.93 36.13 -6.04
C VAL A 251 27.15 37.12 -4.89
N GLN A 252 28.40 37.44 -4.57
CA GLN A 252 28.73 38.42 -3.53
C GLN A 252 28.26 39.83 -3.88
N GLU A 253 28.32 40.22 -5.15
CA GLU A 253 27.84 41.51 -5.59
C GLU A 253 26.31 41.60 -5.55
N ILE A 254 25.60 40.57 -6.00
CA ILE A 254 24.15 40.46 -5.85
C ILE A 254 23.77 40.52 -4.36
N PHE A 255 24.47 39.79 -3.50
CA PHE A 255 24.21 39.80 -2.05
C PHE A 255 24.34 41.19 -1.45
N LYS A 256 25.34 41.98 -1.87
CA LYS A 256 25.52 43.38 -1.40
C LYS A 256 24.40 44.33 -1.86
N MET A 257 23.68 43.99 -2.94
CA MET A 257 22.53 44.78 -3.42
C MET A 257 21.23 44.49 -2.65
N THR A 258 21.22 43.45 -1.81
CA THR A 258 20.08 43.09 -0.96
C THR A 258 20.21 43.69 0.45
N PRO A 259 19.13 43.83 1.23
CA PRO A 259 19.18 44.24 2.63
C PRO A 259 20.19 43.44 3.45
N HIS A 260 20.82 44.06 4.43
CA HIS A 260 21.65 43.33 5.40
C HIS A 260 20.76 42.40 6.24
N ASP A 261 19.57 42.88 6.61
CA ASP A 261 18.62 42.12 7.39
C ASP A 261 17.70 41.25 6.53
N LYS A 262 18.03 39.96 6.42
CA LYS A 262 17.31 38.95 5.63
C LYS A 262 17.71 37.55 6.07
N GLN A 263 16.85 36.57 5.84
CA GLN A 263 17.16 35.16 6.02
C GLN A 263 18.03 34.65 4.87
N VAL A 264 19.09 33.92 5.19
CA VAL A 264 20.01 33.29 4.22
C VAL A 264 19.97 31.78 4.36
N MET A 265 19.62 31.08 3.27
CA MET A 265 19.59 29.62 3.24
C MET A 265 20.50 29.08 2.13
N MET A 266 21.34 28.10 2.45
CA MET A 266 22.30 27.50 1.54
C MET A 266 22.17 25.98 1.52
N PHE A 267 22.04 25.41 0.33
CA PHE A 267 21.84 23.99 0.11
C PHE A 267 22.90 23.44 -0.84
N SER A 268 23.45 22.27 -0.50
CA SER A 268 24.29 21.50 -1.42
C SER A 268 24.24 20.00 -1.12
N ALA A 269 24.60 19.19 -2.12
CA ALA A 269 24.88 17.76 -1.93
C ALA A 269 26.28 17.50 -1.37
N THR A 270 27.23 18.40 -1.63
CA THR A 270 28.65 18.23 -1.35
C THR A 270 29.21 19.52 -0.76
N LEU A 271 29.39 19.58 0.56
CA LEU A 271 29.91 20.75 1.26
C LEU A 271 31.29 20.42 1.86
N SER A 272 32.35 20.76 1.12
CA SER A 272 33.73 20.53 1.55
C SER A 272 34.09 21.38 2.78
N LYS A 273 35.07 20.93 3.57
CA LYS A 273 35.56 21.69 4.74
C LYS A 273 36.10 23.07 4.37
N GLU A 274 36.56 23.25 3.13
CA GLU A 274 37.09 24.52 2.61
C GLU A 274 36.00 25.53 2.23
N ILE A 275 34.82 25.05 1.78
CA ILE A 275 33.74 25.95 1.36
C ILE A 275 32.83 26.37 2.53
N ARG A 276 32.74 25.56 3.60
CA ARG A 276 31.93 25.90 4.79
C ARG A 276 32.25 27.29 5.37
N PRO A 277 33.51 27.69 5.60
CA PRO A 277 33.83 29.05 6.06
C PRO A 277 33.42 30.15 5.09
N VAL A 278 33.38 29.86 3.78
CA VAL A 278 32.91 30.81 2.76
C VAL A 278 31.40 31.01 2.89
N CYS A 279 30.63 29.94 3.06
CA CYS A 279 29.18 29.99 3.28
C CYS A 279 28.84 30.80 4.54
N LYS A 280 29.55 30.56 5.65
CA LYS A 280 29.33 31.26 6.92
C LYS A 280 29.47 32.78 6.82
N LYS A 281 30.31 33.30 5.90
CA LYS A 281 30.46 34.76 5.67
C LYS A 281 29.21 35.47 5.16
N PHE A 282 28.23 34.72 4.65
CA PHE A 282 26.95 35.28 4.20
C PHE A 282 25.88 35.27 5.31
N MET A 283 26.15 34.65 6.45
CA MET A 283 25.19 34.47 7.56
C MET A 283 25.44 35.46 8.68
N GLN A 284 24.38 35.87 9.38
CA GLN A 284 24.43 37.03 10.27
C GLN A 284 25.31 36.85 11.53
N ASP A 285 25.42 35.63 12.07
CA ASP A 285 26.10 35.41 13.37
C ASP A 285 27.57 34.94 13.27
N TYR A 286 28.17 34.94 12.07
CA TYR A 286 29.61 34.64 11.91
C TYR A 286 30.52 35.86 12.09
N LEU A 287 29.98 37.02 12.46
CA LEU A 287 30.79 38.19 12.86
C LEU A 287 31.26 38.09 14.32
N GLN A 288 31.79 36.92 14.73
CA GLN A 288 32.62 36.83 15.94
C GLN A 288 34.06 36.55 15.54
N GLY A 289 34.86 37.60 15.61
CA GLY A 289 36.31 37.56 15.51
C GLY A 289 36.87 38.97 15.52
N ASP A 290 37.37 39.38 16.68
CA ASP A 290 38.24 40.53 16.90
C ASP A 290 37.68 41.93 16.59
N ASP A 291 37.09 42.57 17.60
CA ASP A 291 37.60 43.84 18.14
C ASP A 291 36.64 44.38 19.23
N SER A 292 37.24 44.80 20.34
CA SER A 292 36.60 45.57 21.42
C SER A 292 36.01 46.89 20.90
N ASP A 293 34.84 47.25 21.42
CA ASP A 293 34.09 48.51 21.25
C ASP A 293 33.06 48.59 20.10
N GLY A 294 31.82 48.16 20.39
CA GLY A 294 30.63 48.45 19.58
C GLY A 294 29.34 48.17 20.37
N PRO A 295 28.24 48.94 20.16
CA PRO A 295 27.08 48.95 21.07
C PRO A 295 26.20 47.70 20.94
N GLU A 296 25.49 47.37 22.02
CA GLU A 296 24.59 46.22 22.17
C GLU A 296 23.67 45.96 20.95
N PRO A 297 23.43 44.68 20.58
CA PRO A 297 22.51 44.33 19.51
C PRO A 297 21.06 44.68 19.89
N GLN A 298 20.42 45.51 19.07
CA GLN A 298 18.98 45.75 19.13
C GLN A 298 18.24 44.48 18.66
N PHE A 299 17.47 43.87 19.57
CA PHE A 299 16.62 42.73 19.27
C PHE A 299 15.51 43.11 18.26
N ARG A 300 15.27 42.23 17.28
CA ARG A 300 14.17 42.40 16.32
C ARG A 300 12.80 42.30 17.01
N PRO A 301 11.78 43.06 16.58
CA PRO A 301 10.39 42.76 16.93
C PRO A 301 9.99 41.40 16.33
N PHE A 302 9.35 40.57 17.15
CA PHE A 302 8.91 39.22 16.77
C PHE A 302 7.90 39.23 15.62
N SER A 303 7.91 38.17 14.80
CA SER A 303 6.87 37.89 13.79
C SER A 303 5.47 37.87 14.43
N PRO A 304 4.39 38.31 13.74
CA PRO A 304 3.01 38.16 14.21
C PRO A 304 2.64 36.71 14.61
N VAL A 305 3.31 35.73 14.00
CA VAL A 305 3.15 34.30 14.30
C VAL A 305 3.64 33.96 15.72
N ILE A 306 4.72 34.59 16.17
CA ILE A 306 5.24 34.41 17.54
C ILE A 306 4.29 35.04 18.55
N HIS A 307 3.69 36.20 18.23
CA HIS A 307 2.63 36.79 19.07
C HIS A 307 1.41 35.86 19.17
N PHE A 308 0.97 35.27 18.05
CA PHE A 308 -0.14 34.32 18.04
C PHE A 308 0.15 33.03 18.83
N ILE A 309 1.35 32.46 18.69
CA ILE A 309 1.76 31.26 19.44
C ILE A 309 1.92 31.58 20.93
N LEU A 310 2.55 32.70 21.29
CA LEU A 310 2.72 33.11 22.68
C LEU A 310 1.37 33.43 23.34
N ASP A 311 0.44 34.12 22.66
CA ASP A 311 -0.89 34.41 23.19
C ASP A 311 -1.77 33.15 23.33
N THR A 312 -1.61 32.17 22.43
CA THR A 312 -2.36 30.90 22.48
C THR A 312 -1.83 29.96 23.57
N VAL A 313 -0.51 29.97 23.81
CA VAL A 313 0.14 29.13 24.82
C VAL A 313 0.00 29.73 26.23
N SER A 314 -0.04 31.07 26.37
CA SER A 314 -0.20 31.72 27.69
C SER A 314 -1.59 31.53 28.31
N SER A 315 -2.61 31.12 27.55
CA SER A 315 -4.00 31.02 28.04
C SER A 315 -4.37 29.63 28.56
N THR A 316 -3.50 28.61 28.46
CA THR A 316 -3.90 27.21 28.72
C THR A 316 -3.01 26.44 29.72
N TRP A 317 -1.80 26.89 30.05
CA TRP A 317 -0.89 26.13 30.93
C TRP A 317 -0.18 27.03 31.96
N ALA A 318 -0.04 26.53 33.19
CA ALA A 318 0.57 27.23 34.31
C ALA A 318 2.04 27.66 34.04
N PRO A 319 2.54 28.76 34.62
CA PRO A 319 3.69 29.52 34.07
C PRO A 319 5.10 28.95 34.31
N ASN A 320 5.26 27.73 34.79
CA ASN A 320 6.53 27.30 35.41
C ASN A 320 7.31 26.19 34.66
N MET A 321 7.06 25.96 33.37
CA MET A 321 7.75 24.87 32.64
C MET A 321 8.23 25.20 31.22
N LEU A 322 8.37 26.48 30.85
CA LEU A 322 9.10 26.91 29.65
C LEU A 322 10.06 28.04 30.00
N TYR A 323 11.21 27.69 30.56
CA TYR A 323 12.41 28.50 30.52
C TYR A 323 13.47 27.67 29.78
N CYS A 324 13.27 27.48 28.48
CA CYS A 324 14.38 27.12 27.60
C CYS A 324 15.04 28.42 27.16
N ASP A 325 16.32 28.56 27.49
CA ASP A 325 17.22 29.65 27.15
C ASP A 325 17.07 30.10 25.67
N ILE A 326 16.43 31.25 25.42
CA ILE A 326 16.29 31.89 24.09
C ILE A 326 17.48 32.84 23.84
N SER A 327 18.70 32.44 24.24
CA SER A 327 19.87 33.32 24.30
C SER A 327 20.96 33.01 23.25
N SER A 328 20.71 32.12 22.28
CA SER A 328 21.63 31.91 21.16
C SER A 328 20.91 31.47 19.88
N PHE A 329 20.46 32.42 19.06
CA PHE A 329 20.19 32.13 17.65
C PHE A 329 21.55 32.01 16.96
N GLN A 330 22.03 30.78 16.75
CA GLN A 330 23.15 30.51 15.85
C GLN A 330 22.60 30.02 14.51
N PRO A 331 23.32 30.21 13.38
CA PRO A 331 22.90 29.69 12.10
C PRO A 331 22.78 28.17 12.20
N MET A 332 21.67 27.63 11.74
CA MET A 332 21.44 26.20 11.82
C MET A 332 22.30 25.49 10.78
N GLU A 333 23.26 24.70 11.26
CA GLU A 333 24.11 23.87 10.44
C GLU A 333 23.61 22.42 10.49
N ILE A 334 22.89 22.01 9.44
CA ILE A 334 22.44 20.63 9.28
C ILE A 334 23.36 19.95 8.27
N TYR A 335 24.23 19.09 8.79
CA TYR A 335 25.02 18.17 7.99
C TYR A 335 24.41 16.78 8.13
N VAL A 336 23.56 16.40 7.18
CA VAL A 336 23.12 15.00 7.10
C VAL A 336 24.35 14.18 6.73
N ASP A 337 24.74 13.24 7.60
CA ASP A 337 25.79 12.25 7.39
C ASP A 337 27.26 12.75 7.42
N ASP A 338 27.66 13.64 8.34
CA ASP A 338 29.12 13.94 8.53
C ASP A 338 29.92 12.73 9.07
N GLU A 339 29.26 11.79 9.77
CA GLU A 339 29.87 10.55 10.30
C GLU A 339 29.34 9.27 9.63
N ALA A 340 28.14 9.28 9.06
CA ALA A 340 27.56 8.17 8.32
C ALA A 340 27.90 8.28 6.83
N LYS A 341 29.16 8.03 6.48
CA LYS A 341 29.71 7.71 5.15
C LYS A 341 28.68 7.79 4.01
N LEU A 342 28.88 8.70 3.05
CA LEU A 342 28.11 8.88 1.80
C LEU A 342 27.99 7.55 1.00
N THR A 343 27.16 6.64 1.50
CA THR A 343 26.93 5.34 0.89
C THR A 343 25.76 5.50 -0.07
N LEU A 344 25.98 5.07 -1.31
CA LEU A 344 24.96 4.95 -2.35
C LEU A 344 24.05 3.76 -2.03
N HIS A 345 23.28 3.85 -0.93
CA HIS A 345 22.45 2.77 -0.43
C HIS A 345 21.34 2.45 -1.42
N GLY A 346 21.17 1.16 -1.77
CA GLY A 346 20.19 0.71 -2.76
C GLY A 346 20.66 0.73 -4.22
N LEU A 347 21.88 1.18 -4.50
CA LEU A 347 22.45 1.20 -5.84
C LEU A 347 23.51 0.10 -6.00
N VAL A 348 23.30 -0.78 -6.97
CA VAL A 348 24.27 -1.78 -7.42
C VAL A 348 25.24 -1.12 -8.40
N GLN A 349 26.54 -1.20 -8.13
CA GLN A 349 27.57 -0.54 -8.93
C GLN A 349 28.54 -1.57 -9.49
N HIS A 350 28.75 -1.50 -10.80
CA HIS A 350 29.70 -2.34 -11.49
C HIS A 350 30.59 -1.55 -12.45
N TYR A 351 31.77 -2.07 -12.71
CA TYR A 351 32.63 -1.58 -13.79
C TYR A 351 32.89 -2.69 -14.83
N ILE A 352 33.26 -2.29 -16.05
CA ILE A 352 33.75 -3.20 -17.09
C ILE A 352 35.06 -2.65 -17.62
N LYS A 353 36.09 -3.49 -17.73
CA LYS A 353 37.34 -3.16 -18.43
C LYS A 353 37.23 -3.55 -19.89
N LEU A 354 37.38 -2.59 -20.79
CA LEU A 354 37.31 -2.81 -22.24
C LEU A 354 38.05 -1.73 -23.02
N THR A 355 38.38 -2.01 -24.28
CA THR A 355 38.97 -1.00 -25.17
C THR A 355 37.92 -0.03 -25.71
N GLU A 356 38.32 1.17 -26.17
CA GLU A 356 37.39 2.15 -26.78
C GLU A 356 36.60 1.58 -27.97
N LEU A 357 37.20 0.68 -28.75
CA LEU A 357 36.56 0.05 -29.92
C LEU A 357 35.44 -0.92 -29.53
N GLU A 358 35.51 -1.48 -28.33
CA GLU A 358 34.55 -2.48 -27.84
C GLU A 358 33.34 -1.84 -27.16
N LYS A 359 33.41 -0.54 -26.81
CA LYS A 359 32.36 0.14 -26.03
C LYS A 359 30.99 0.09 -26.69
N ASN A 360 30.89 0.35 -27.99
CA ASN A 360 29.62 0.31 -28.72
C ASN A 360 29.01 -1.09 -28.73
N ARG A 361 29.83 -2.12 -29.00
CA ARG A 361 29.38 -3.51 -29.00
C ARG A 361 28.90 -3.92 -27.63
N LYS A 362 29.71 -3.64 -26.59
CA LYS A 362 29.38 -4.00 -25.21
C LYS A 362 28.14 -3.25 -24.71
N LEU A 363 27.97 -1.99 -25.10
CA LEU A 363 26.76 -1.23 -24.76
C LEU A 363 25.50 -1.87 -25.37
N ASN A 364 25.52 -2.25 -26.65
CA ASN A 364 24.39 -2.94 -27.28
C ASN A 364 24.10 -4.27 -26.58
N ASP A 365 25.14 -5.07 -26.28
CA ASP A 365 24.98 -6.33 -25.54
C ASP A 365 24.31 -6.09 -24.17
N LEU A 366 24.65 -5.00 -23.48
CA LEU A 366 24.02 -4.63 -22.20
C LEU A 366 22.58 -4.15 -22.36
N LEU A 367 22.27 -3.37 -23.40
CA LEU A 367 20.91 -2.90 -23.67
C LEU A 367 19.97 -4.04 -24.08
N ASP A 368 20.50 -5.12 -24.67
CA ASP A 368 19.74 -6.33 -24.99
C ASP A 368 19.58 -7.25 -23.77
N ALA A 369 20.58 -7.32 -22.88
CA ALA A 369 20.58 -8.23 -21.74
C ALA A 369 19.88 -7.68 -20.49
N LEU A 370 19.89 -6.35 -20.28
CA LEU A 370 19.35 -5.73 -19.07
C LEU A 370 17.89 -5.32 -19.25
N ASP A 371 17.07 -5.60 -18.25
CA ASP A 371 15.72 -5.05 -18.15
C ASP A 371 15.78 -3.62 -17.61
N PHE A 372 15.11 -2.66 -18.25
CA PHE A 372 15.10 -1.28 -17.76
C PHE A 372 13.79 -0.56 -17.99
N ASN A 373 13.49 0.46 -17.19
CA ASN A 373 12.40 1.39 -17.47
C ASN A 373 12.94 2.51 -18.37
N GLN A 374 13.91 3.26 -17.84
CA GLN A 374 14.64 4.30 -18.55
C GLN A 374 16.13 4.25 -18.20
N ILE A 375 16.98 4.56 -19.19
CA ILE A 375 18.45 4.57 -19.06
C ILE A 375 18.98 5.97 -19.35
N VAL A 376 19.97 6.38 -18.55
CA VAL A 376 20.81 7.55 -18.85
C VAL A 376 22.23 7.08 -19.15
N ILE A 377 22.75 7.49 -20.30
CA ILE A 377 24.10 7.17 -20.78
C ILE A 377 24.93 8.45 -20.79
N PHE A 378 25.99 8.50 -20.00
CA PHE A 378 26.89 9.64 -19.90
C PHE A 378 28.12 9.49 -20.79
N VAL A 379 28.40 10.53 -21.58
CA VAL A 379 29.56 10.63 -22.49
C VAL A 379 30.35 11.91 -22.24
N LYS A 380 31.63 11.92 -22.62
CA LYS A 380 32.56 13.04 -22.33
C LYS A 380 32.46 14.24 -23.28
N SER A 381 31.83 14.09 -24.45
CA SER A 381 31.78 15.19 -25.44
C SER A 381 30.49 15.24 -26.25
N VAL A 382 30.19 16.44 -26.77
CA VAL A 382 29.02 16.72 -27.63
C VAL A 382 29.00 15.84 -28.87
N SER A 383 30.14 15.73 -29.57
CA SER A 383 30.26 14.91 -30.78
C SER A 383 29.98 13.43 -30.50
N ARG A 384 30.47 12.90 -29.37
CA ARG A 384 30.19 11.51 -28.95
C ARG A 384 28.73 11.31 -28.61
N ALA A 385 28.10 12.28 -27.95
CA ALA A 385 26.68 12.21 -27.61
C ALA A 385 25.80 12.11 -28.85
N ALA A 386 26.09 12.94 -29.86
CA ALA A 386 25.35 12.96 -31.12
C ALA A 386 25.57 11.66 -31.91
N GLU A 387 26.81 11.20 -32.05
CA GLU A 387 27.13 9.98 -32.82
C GLU A 387 26.58 8.73 -32.14
N LEU A 388 26.72 8.61 -30.81
CA LEU A 388 26.18 7.47 -30.07
C LEU A 388 24.65 7.42 -30.15
N ASN A 389 23.97 8.57 -30.03
CA ASN A 389 22.52 8.62 -30.19
C ASN A 389 22.09 8.19 -31.60
N LYS A 390 22.82 8.64 -32.64
CA LYS A 390 22.55 8.22 -34.02
C LYS A 390 22.71 6.71 -34.18
N LEU A 391 23.80 6.13 -33.69
CA LEU A 391 24.04 4.69 -33.73
C LEU A 391 22.95 3.91 -32.98
N LEU A 392 22.54 4.35 -31.80
CA LEU A 392 21.47 3.71 -31.04
C LEU A 392 20.14 3.75 -31.80
N VAL A 393 19.78 4.88 -32.41
CA VAL A 393 18.56 4.98 -33.25
C VAL A 393 18.64 4.06 -34.47
N GLU A 394 19.80 3.96 -35.12
CA GLU A 394 20.03 3.04 -36.25
C GLU A 394 19.94 1.55 -35.82
N CYS A 395 20.36 1.24 -34.60
CA CYS A 395 20.22 -0.08 -33.99
C CYS A 395 18.81 -0.36 -33.41
N ASN A 396 17.80 0.45 -33.74
CA ASN A 396 16.42 0.36 -33.22
C ASN A 396 16.27 0.58 -31.71
N PHE A 397 17.21 1.26 -31.06
CA PHE A 397 17.07 1.75 -29.68
C PHE A 397 16.59 3.22 -29.69
N PRO A 398 15.31 3.50 -29.38
CA PRO A 398 14.78 4.86 -29.41
C PRO A 398 15.42 5.72 -28.32
N SER A 399 16.41 6.51 -28.71
CA SER A 399 17.18 7.38 -27.82
C SER A 399 16.97 8.86 -28.16
N ILE A 400 17.24 9.71 -27.17
CA ILE A 400 17.37 11.15 -27.33
C ILE A 400 18.74 11.61 -26.85
N CYS A 401 19.20 12.72 -27.39
CA CYS A 401 20.47 13.32 -27.05
C CYS A 401 20.27 14.70 -26.43
N ILE A 402 20.94 14.98 -25.30
CA ILE A 402 21.00 16.30 -24.67
C ILE A 402 22.47 16.67 -24.39
N HIS A 403 22.94 17.76 -25.00
CA HIS A 403 24.32 18.22 -24.84
C HIS A 403 24.43 19.75 -24.94
N SER A 404 25.58 20.32 -24.60
CA SER A 404 25.81 21.78 -24.57
C SER A 404 25.70 22.49 -25.92
N GLY A 405 25.89 21.78 -27.04
CA GLY A 405 25.75 22.35 -28.39
C GLY A 405 24.32 22.57 -28.91
N MET A 406 23.29 22.25 -28.12
CA MET A 406 21.89 22.45 -28.51
C MET A 406 21.35 23.78 -28.00
N SER A 407 20.34 24.32 -28.68
CA SER A 407 19.60 25.47 -28.15
C SER A 407 18.89 25.10 -26.84
N GLN A 408 18.68 26.08 -25.97
CA GLN A 408 18.07 25.85 -24.66
C GLN A 408 16.64 25.31 -24.78
N GLU A 409 15.87 25.85 -25.72
CA GLU A 409 14.50 25.45 -26.01
C GLU A 409 14.43 23.99 -26.47
N GLU A 410 15.36 23.57 -27.33
CA GLU A 410 15.46 22.19 -27.80
C GLU A 410 15.82 21.23 -26.65
N ARG A 411 16.72 21.64 -25.75
CA ARG A 411 17.09 20.85 -24.56
C ARG A 411 15.91 20.65 -23.62
N LEU A 412 15.15 21.71 -23.34
CA LEU A 412 13.95 21.65 -22.49
C LEU A 412 12.86 20.77 -23.11
N THR A 413 12.65 20.89 -24.42
CA THR A 413 11.67 20.08 -25.16
C THR A 413 12.02 18.59 -25.12
N LYS A 414 13.28 18.22 -25.40
CA LYS A 414 13.73 16.82 -25.33
C LYS A 414 13.70 16.29 -23.90
N TYR A 415 14.05 17.12 -22.92
CA TYR A 415 13.97 16.74 -21.51
C TYR A 415 12.52 16.44 -21.08
N LYS A 416 11.56 17.29 -21.44
CA LYS A 416 10.13 17.08 -21.16
C LYS A 416 9.64 15.77 -21.77
N GLY A 417 9.96 15.52 -23.04
CA GLY A 417 9.60 14.28 -23.72
C GLY A 417 10.18 13.02 -23.04
N PHE A 418 11.39 13.10 -22.50
CA PHE A 418 11.99 12.01 -21.73
C PHE A 418 11.30 11.78 -20.39
N LYS A 419 11.02 12.85 -19.64
CA LYS A 419 10.34 12.79 -18.35
C LYS A 419 8.94 12.16 -18.46
N GLU A 420 8.23 12.45 -19.55
CA GLU A 420 6.90 11.88 -19.85
C GLU A 420 6.96 10.42 -20.33
N GLY A 421 8.16 9.89 -20.61
CA GLY A 421 8.36 8.49 -21.01
C GLY A 421 8.20 8.22 -22.50
N HIS A 422 8.18 9.25 -23.36
CA HIS A 422 8.13 9.08 -24.82
C HIS A 422 9.34 8.34 -25.39
N LYS A 423 10.49 8.43 -24.71
CA LYS A 423 11.74 7.78 -25.06
C LYS A 423 12.35 7.15 -23.80
N ARG A 424 12.94 5.97 -23.96
CA ARG A 424 13.47 5.18 -22.84
C ARG A 424 14.97 5.37 -22.61
N ILE A 425 15.70 5.90 -23.59
CA ILE A 425 17.15 6.09 -23.49
C ILE A 425 17.50 7.56 -23.68
N LEU A 426 18.29 8.11 -22.77
CA LEU A 426 18.87 9.45 -22.85
C LEU A 426 20.40 9.35 -22.92
N VAL A 427 20.99 9.89 -23.99
CA VAL A 427 22.43 10.09 -24.11
C VAL A 427 22.75 11.55 -23.76
N ALA A 428 23.66 11.76 -22.81
CA ALA A 428 23.97 13.11 -22.35
C ALA A 428 25.43 13.33 -21.96
N THR A 429 25.86 14.59 -22.03
CA THR A 429 27.09 15.08 -21.39
C THR A 429 26.83 15.46 -19.92
N ASP A 430 27.87 15.82 -19.17
CA ASP A 430 27.80 16.23 -17.75
C ASP A 430 26.83 17.37 -17.43
N LEU A 431 26.41 18.11 -18.44
CA LEU A 431 25.35 19.13 -18.36
C LEU A 431 24.01 18.57 -17.81
N VAL A 432 23.78 17.25 -17.91
CA VAL A 432 22.59 16.54 -17.38
C VAL A 432 22.88 15.85 -16.04
N GLY A 433 24.16 15.71 -15.66
CA GLY A 433 24.55 15.03 -14.43
C GLY A 433 24.15 15.78 -13.15
N ARG A 434 23.90 17.09 -13.26
CA ARG A 434 23.55 17.98 -12.15
C ARG A 434 22.16 18.58 -12.37
N GLY A 435 21.32 18.59 -11.33
CA GLY A 435 19.98 19.20 -11.40
C GLY A 435 18.95 18.54 -12.32
N ILE A 436 19.06 17.27 -12.74
CA ILE A 436 17.97 16.58 -13.47
C ILE A 436 17.36 15.47 -12.61
N ASP A 437 16.12 15.68 -12.14
CA ASP A 437 15.36 14.69 -11.40
C ASP A 437 14.43 13.89 -12.31
N ILE A 438 14.63 12.57 -12.35
CA ILE A 438 13.85 11.64 -13.16
C ILE A 438 13.66 10.35 -12.35
N GLU A 439 12.52 10.26 -11.67
CA GLU A 439 12.15 9.15 -10.79
C GLU A 439 12.12 7.78 -11.48
N ARG A 440 11.95 7.75 -12.80
CA ARG A 440 11.81 6.53 -13.61
C ARG A 440 13.13 5.95 -14.12
N VAL A 441 14.27 6.62 -13.89
CA VAL A 441 15.59 6.12 -14.31
C VAL A 441 16.07 5.06 -13.31
N ASN A 442 16.22 3.83 -13.81
CA ASN A 442 16.67 2.70 -12.99
C ASN A 442 18.09 2.23 -13.35
N ILE A 443 18.61 2.60 -14.54
CA ILE A 443 20.00 2.29 -14.93
C ILE A 443 20.73 3.55 -15.38
N VAL A 444 21.95 3.72 -14.89
CA VAL A 444 22.92 4.71 -15.34
C VAL A 444 24.12 4.00 -15.94
N ILE A 445 24.53 4.40 -17.16
CA ILE A 445 25.74 3.89 -17.81
C ILE A 445 26.72 5.05 -18.00
N ASN A 446 27.86 4.98 -17.33
CA ASN A 446 29.01 5.85 -17.62
C ASN A 446 29.77 5.24 -18.81
N TYR A 447 29.38 5.61 -20.02
CA TYR A 447 30.03 5.19 -21.25
C TYR A 447 31.46 5.74 -21.35
N ASP A 448 31.65 6.98 -20.88
CA ASP A 448 32.95 7.57 -20.60
C ASP A 448 33.10 7.82 -19.10
N MET A 449 34.26 7.46 -18.54
CA MET A 449 34.60 7.70 -17.14
C MET A 449 34.46 9.20 -16.81
N PRO A 450 33.84 9.58 -15.68
CA PRO A 450 33.81 10.97 -15.22
C PRO A 450 35.20 11.48 -14.84
N ASP A 451 35.41 12.79 -14.89
CA ASP A 451 36.71 13.42 -14.60
C ASP A 451 37.09 13.40 -13.11
N SER A 452 36.12 13.18 -12.21
CA SER A 452 36.32 13.17 -10.76
C SER A 452 35.31 12.29 -10.04
N ALA A 453 35.65 11.93 -8.80
CA ALA A 453 34.77 11.16 -7.92
C ALA A 453 33.46 11.90 -7.57
N ASP A 454 33.48 13.23 -7.50
CA ASP A 454 32.26 14.03 -7.27
C ASP A 454 31.31 13.95 -8.47
N THR A 455 31.85 14.09 -9.69
CA THR A 455 31.05 13.96 -10.91
C THR A 455 30.46 12.56 -11.04
N TYR A 456 31.20 11.52 -10.63
CA TYR A 456 30.67 10.14 -10.56
C TYR A 456 29.42 10.07 -9.69
N LEU A 457 29.48 10.61 -8.46
CA LEU A 457 28.36 10.59 -7.52
C LEU A 457 27.13 11.32 -8.08
N HIS A 458 27.33 12.47 -8.74
CA HIS A 458 26.23 13.23 -9.35
C HIS A 458 25.54 12.48 -10.50
N ARG A 459 26.31 11.78 -11.34
CA ARG A 459 25.80 10.97 -12.46
C ARG A 459 25.05 9.74 -11.96
N VAL A 460 25.65 9.03 -11.01
CA VAL A 460 25.18 7.73 -10.54
C VAL A 460 24.02 7.86 -9.57
N GLY A 461 23.97 8.94 -8.79
CA GLY A 461 22.81 9.31 -7.97
C GLY A 461 21.56 9.71 -8.76
N ARG A 462 21.51 9.48 -10.09
CA ARG A 462 20.29 9.57 -10.92
C ARG A 462 19.50 8.25 -10.92
N ALA A 463 20.16 7.12 -10.69
CA ALA A 463 19.51 5.84 -10.42
C ALA A 463 19.47 5.58 -8.91
N GLY A 464 18.48 4.78 -8.47
CA GLY A 464 18.36 4.39 -7.06
C GLY A 464 17.89 5.52 -6.13
N ARG A 465 16.98 6.39 -6.62
CA ARG A 465 16.38 7.48 -5.83
C ARG A 465 15.21 6.97 -4.99
N PHE A 466 14.98 7.61 -3.83
CA PHE A 466 13.85 7.36 -2.90
C PHE A 466 13.38 5.89 -2.83
N GLY A 467 14.16 5.03 -2.16
CA GLY A 467 13.74 3.65 -1.87
C GLY A 467 13.65 2.71 -3.08
N THR A 468 14.06 3.15 -4.26
CA THR A 468 14.17 2.30 -5.45
C THR A 468 15.57 1.72 -5.57
N LYS A 469 15.67 0.46 -6.03
CA LYS A 469 16.95 -0.14 -6.41
C LYS A 469 17.36 0.41 -7.78
N GLY A 470 18.66 0.63 -7.98
CA GLY A 470 19.19 1.09 -9.28
C GLY A 470 20.50 0.39 -9.63
N LEU A 471 20.87 0.43 -10.92
CA LEU A 471 22.11 -0.13 -11.43
C LEU A 471 22.97 0.97 -12.06
N ALA A 472 24.25 1.00 -11.69
CA ALA A 472 25.24 1.84 -12.34
C ALA A 472 26.35 0.98 -12.95
N ILE A 473 26.60 1.14 -14.24
CA ILE A 473 27.68 0.44 -14.96
C ILE A 473 28.66 1.47 -15.50
N THR A 474 29.95 1.28 -15.26
CA THR A 474 31.00 2.21 -15.69
C THR A 474 32.03 1.54 -16.59
N PHE A 475 32.29 2.12 -17.75
CA PHE A 475 33.31 1.62 -18.68
C PHE A 475 34.68 2.19 -18.34
N VAL A 476 35.65 1.30 -18.14
CA VAL A 476 37.05 1.60 -17.83
C VAL A 476 37.88 1.22 -19.05
N SER A 477 38.45 2.21 -19.72
CA SER A 477 39.15 2.03 -21.00
C SER A 477 40.61 2.45 -21.00
N SER A 478 41.04 3.17 -19.97
CA SER A 478 42.39 3.68 -19.81
C SER A 478 42.90 3.50 -18.37
N ALA A 479 44.20 3.67 -18.17
CA ALA A 479 44.81 3.66 -16.84
C ALA A 479 44.26 4.82 -15.97
N SER A 480 44.08 6.01 -16.56
CA SER A 480 43.47 7.15 -15.86
C SER A 480 42.04 6.89 -15.41
N ASP A 481 41.26 6.12 -16.19
CA ASP A 481 39.90 5.73 -15.76
C ASP A 481 39.95 4.85 -14.51
N SER A 482 40.96 3.99 -14.40
CA SER A 482 41.17 3.13 -13.22
C SER A 482 41.58 3.96 -12.00
N ASP A 483 42.38 5.01 -12.17
CA ASP A 483 42.77 5.91 -11.09
C ASP A 483 41.55 6.65 -10.52
N VAL A 484 40.67 7.17 -11.38
CA VAL A 484 39.42 7.81 -10.92
C VAL A 484 38.49 6.81 -10.25
N LEU A 485 38.42 5.56 -10.74
CA LEU A 485 37.60 4.52 -10.12
C LEU A 485 38.11 4.19 -8.72
N ASN A 486 39.43 4.06 -8.54
CA ASN A 486 40.04 3.85 -7.24
C ASN A 486 39.78 5.03 -6.29
N GLN A 487 39.84 6.27 -6.79
CA GLN A 487 39.47 7.46 -6.01
C GLN A 487 38.00 7.43 -5.57
N VAL A 488 37.08 6.96 -6.43
CA VAL A 488 35.66 6.77 -6.06
C VAL A 488 35.54 5.73 -4.96
N GLN A 489 36.19 4.57 -5.10
CA GLN A 489 36.12 3.49 -4.13
C GLN A 489 36.71 3.89 -2.78
N GLU A 490 37.84 4.61 -2.77
CA GLU A 490 38.48 5.11 -1.56
C GLU A 490 37.65 6.22 -0.90
N ARG A 491 37.17 7.19 -1.67
CA ARG A 491 36.46 8.36 -1.15
C ARG A 491 35.08 8.04 -0.59
N PHE A 492 34.37 7.07 -1.18
CA PHE A 492 33.02 6.70 -0.75
C PHE A 492 32.96 5.36 0.01
N GLU A 493 34.12 4.72 0.23
CA GLU A 493 34.22 3.39 0.83
C GLU A 493 33.29 2.34 0.18
N VAL A 494 33.22 2.36 -1.16
CA VAL A 494 32.39 1.45 -1.94
C VAL A 494 33.26 0.43 -2.67
N ASP A 495 32.90 -0.84 -2.58
CA ASP A 495 33.49 -1.90 -3.39
C ASP A 495 32.73 -2.03 -4.72
N ILE A 496 33.22 -1.34 -5.76
CA ILE A 496 32.66 -1.42 -7.11
C ILE A 496 33.27 -2.63 -7.80
N LYS A 497 32.48 -3.70 -7.94
CA LYS A 497 32.94 -4.97 -8.51
C LYS A 497 32.88 -4.98 -10.02
N GLU A 498 33.71 -5.80 -10.65
CA GLU A 498 33.58 -6.07 -12.08
C GLU A 498 32.19 -6.66 -12.40
N LEU A 499 31.65 -6.34 -13.57
CA LEU A 499 30.33 -6.81 -13.99
C LEU A 499 30.33 -8.34 -14.11
N PRO A 500 29.47 -9.06 -13.37
CA PRO A 500 29.36 -10.51 -13.49
C PRO A 500 28.71 -10.90 -14.84
N GLU A 501 28.87 -12.15 -15.27
CA GLU A 501 28.27 -12.66 -16.51
C GLU A 501 26.73 -12.63 -16.49
N GLN A 502 26.12 -12.73 -15.30
CA GLN A 502 24.69 -12.61 -15.08
C GLN A 502 24.40 -11.70 -13.90
N ILE A 503 23.44 -10.78 -14.07
CA ILE A 503 22.96 -9.89 -13.02
C ILE A 503 21.49 -10.21 -12.79
N ASP A 504 21.13 -10.56 -11.56
CA ASP A 504 19.73 -10.79 -11.21
C ASP A 504 18.96 -9.46 -11.24
N THR A 505 17.94 -9.39 -12.08
CA THR A 505 17.02 -8.24 -12.22
C THR A 505 16.44 -7.78 -10.89
N SER A 506 16.26 -8.68 -9.90
CA SER A 506 15.74 -8.34 -8.57
C SER A 506 16.68 -7.44 -7.73
N THR A 507 17.95 -7.37 -8.11
CA THR A 507 18.99 -6.59 -7.41
C THR A 507 18.94 -5.11 -7.77
N TYR A 508 18.39 -4.74 -8.93
CA TYR A 508 18.33 -3.36 -9.40
C TYR A 508 16.97 -2.92 -9.96
N ILE A 509 15.96 -3.80 -9.95
CA ILE A 509 14.56 -3.45 -10.23
C ILE A 509 13.69 -3.88 -9.06
N VAL A 510 12.96 -2.92 -8.49
CA VAL A 510 11.90 -3.21 -7.51
C VAL A 510 10.67 -3.67 -8.27
N ASN A 511 10.51 -4.98 -8.40
CA ASN A 511 9.24 -5.53 -8.86
C ASN A 511 8.21 -5.41 -7.74
N ALA A 512 7.25 -4.49 -7.86
CA ALA A 512 6.13 -4.34 -6.93
C ALA A 512 5.41 -5.69 -6.70
N VAL A 513 5.37 -6.55 -7.73
CA VAL A 513 4.82 -7.90 -7.66
C VAL A 513 5.65 -8.84 -6.79
N VAL A 514 6.99 -8.72 -6.80
CA VAL A 514 7.89 -9.55 -5.97
C VAL A 514 7.87 -9.07 -4.52
N MET A 515 7.77 -7.76 -4.27
CA MET A 515 7.56 -7.23 -2.92
C MET A 515 6.20 -7.62 -2.35
N CYS A 516 5.13 -7.60 -3.14
CA CYS A 516 3.84 -8.15 -2.70
C CYS A 516 3.93 -9.64 -2.38
N ILE A 517 4.68 -10.44 -3.16
CA ILE A 517 4.87 -11.86 -2.87
C ILE A 517 5.70 -12.06 -1.61
N ILE A 518 6.79 -11.31 -1.43
CA ILE A 518 7.66 -11.38 -0.25
C ILE A 518 6.92 -10.91 1.00
N LEU A 519 6.14 -9.83 0.93
CA LEU A 519 5.25 -9.38 2.01
C LEU A 519 4.12 -10.37 2.26
N LEU A 520 3.53 -11.00 1.24
CA LEU A 520 2.50 -12.03 1.42
C LEU A 520 3.09 -13.30 2.02
N THR A 521 4.32 -13.68 1.66
CA THR A 521 5.03 -14.83 2.26
C THR A 521 5.57 -14.51 3.65
N LEU A 522 6.01 -13.27 3.92
CA LEU A 522 6.40 -12.81 5.26
C LEU A 522 5.18 -12.63 6.14
N CYS A 523 4.05 -12.13 5.64
CA CYS A 523 2.77 -12.14 6.36
C CYS A 523 2.31 -13.56 6.60
N SER A 524 2.44 -14.48 5.63
CA SER A 524 2.10 -15.89 5.82
C SER A 524 3.01 -16.56 6.84
N ALA A 525 4.32 -16.24 6.85
CA ALA A 525 5.29 -16.76 7.80
C ALA A 525 5.15 -16.11 9.19
N LEU A 526 4.79 -14.82 9.27
CA LEU A 526 4.44 -14.14 10.52
C LEU A 526 3.11 -14.67 11.06
N LEU A 527 2.13 -14.95 10.19
CA LEU A 527 0.87 -15.60 10.58
C LEU A 527 1.09 -17.06 10.96
N GLU A 528 2.06 -17.78 10.39
CA GLU A 528 2.46 -19.11 10.84
C GLU A 528 3.27 -19.05 12.15
N LEU A 529 4.09 -18.03 12.37
CA LEU A 529 4.77 -17.77 13.65
C LEU A 529 3.78 -17.38 14.76
N LEU A 530 2.78 -16.53 14.46
CA LEU A 530 1.69 -16.16 15.36
C LEU A 530 0.74 -17.35 15.62
N LYS A 531 0.46 -18.19 14.61
CA LYS A 531 -0.29 -19.46 14.81
C LYS A 531 0.50 -20.50 15.61
N ASN A 532 1.83 -20.46 15.59
CA ASN A 532 2.67 -21.31 16.42
C ASN A 532 2.75 -20.81 17.88
N GLU A 533 2.57 -19.51 18.14
CA GLU A 533 2.38 -18.98 19.50
C GLU A 533 1.00 -19.36 20.10
N ASP A 534 -0.05 -19.47 19.28
CA ASP A 534 -1.36 -20.00 19.70
C ASP A 534 -1.34 -21.49 20.11
N LEU A 535 -0.31 -22.25 19.70
CA LEU A 535 -0.08 -23.62 20.15
C LEU A 535 0.58 -23.69 21.54
N CYS A 536 1.21 -22.61 22.00
CA CYS A 536 1.75 -22.51 23.36
C CYS A 536 0.66 -22.18 24.40
N VAL A 537 -0.43 -21.50 24.01
CA VAL A 537 -1.53 -21.13 24.92
C VAL A 537 -2.45 -22.32 25.26
N LYS A 538 -2.45 -23.40 24.46
CA LYS A 538 -3.29 -24.60 24.68
C LYS A 538 -2.60 -25.76 25.41
N ARG A 539 -1.32 -25.66 25.75
CA ARG A 539 -0.66 -26.59 26.66
C ARG A 539 -0.22 -25.82 27.89
N GLY A 540 -0.97 -25.98 28.98
CA GLY A 540 -0.62 -25.46 30.30
C GLY A 540 0.74 -25.99 30.76
N GLN A 541 1.80 -25.26 30.42
CA GLN A 541 3.11 -25.35 31.06
C GLN A 541 3.64 -23.93 31.30
N SER A 542 3.82 -23.67 32.59
CA SER A 542 4.38 -22.51 33.25
C SER A 542 5.56 -21.87 32.51
N CYS A 543 5.44 -20.59 32.18
CA CYS A 543 6.57 -19.68 32.00
C CYS A 543 6.17 -18.32 32.57
N PHE A 544 7.10 -17.69 33.29
CA PHE A 544 7.02 -16.47 34.11
C PHE A 544 6.62 -16.69 35.58
N ASP A 545 7.63 -16.96 36.40
CA ASP A 545 7.59 -16.78 37.85
C ASP A 545 7.47 -15.28 38.15
N PHE A 546 6.25 -14.79 38.37
CA PHE A 546 5.99 -13.58 39.13
C PHE A 546 5.34 -14.02 40.44
N GLU A 547 5.94 -13.64 41.58
CA GLU A 547 5.35 -13.94 42.89
C GLU A 547 4.05 -13.15 43.05
N PRO A 548 2.90 -13.80 43.23
CA PRO A 548 1.64 -13.10 43.42
C PRO A 548 1.64 -12.39 44.78
N HIS A 549 1.17 -11.14 44.79
CA HIS A 549 0.98 -10.40 46.04
C HIS A 549 -0.27 -10.95 46.74
N ASN A 550 -0.02 -11.78 47.76
CA ASN A 550 -1.06 -12.50 48.49
C ASN A 550 -1.07 -12.03 49.94
N PHE A 551 -2.25 -11.84 50.49
CA PHE A 551 -2.40 -11.82 51.94
C PHE A 551 -3.63 -12.62 52.34
N SER A 552 -3.55 -13.24 53.51
CA SER A 552 -4.63 -14.04 54.06
C SER A 552 -4.67 -13.85 55.57
N PHE A 553 -5.86 -13.58 56.06
CA PHE A 553 -6.23 -13.46 57.45
C PHE A 553 -7.23 -14.58 57.76
N PRO A 554 -6.77 -15.75 58.23
CA PRO A 554 -7.65 -16.89 58.52
C PRO A 554 -8.50 -16.67 59.78
N SER A 555 -8.13 -15.72 60.63
CA SER A 555 -8.85 -15.29 61.83
C SER A 555 -8.30 -13.94 62.30
N PHE A 556 -9.06 -13.20 63.09
CA PHE A 556 -8.64 -11.92 63.65
C PHE A 556 -8.57 -11.95 65.19
N ASP A 557 -7.47 -11.46 65.74
CA ASP A 557 -7.23 -11.36 67.18
C ASP A 557 -7.11 -9.90 67.63
N SER A 558 -6.96 -9.65 68.94
CA SER A 558 -6.86 -8.29 69.47
C SER A 558 -5.66 -7.50 68.96
N SER A 559 -4.63 -8.18 68.42
CA SER A 559 -3.44 -7.52 67.83
C SER A 559 -3.63 -7.14 66.36
N SER A 560 -4.70 -7.62 65.72
CA SER A 560 -4.95 -7.43 64.28
C SER A 560 -5.29 -5.98 63.90
N CYS A 561 -5.65 -5.12 64.87
CA CYS A 561 -5.87 -3.67 64.68
C CYS A 561 -4.83 -2.79 65.39
N ASP A 562 -3.72 -3.36 65.87
CA ASP A 562 -2.65 -2.57 66.49
C ASP A 562 -1.92 -1.68 65.46
N ASN A 563 -1.28 -0.61 65.93
CA ASN A 563 -0.47 0.30 65.09
C ASN A 563 0.66 -0.40 64.30
N LYS A 564 1.04 -1.62 64.69
CA LYS A 564 2.07 -2.45 64.03
C LYS A 564 1.50 -3.55 63.12
N SER A 565 0.17 -3.69 63.07
CA SER A 565 -0.51 -4.72 62.27
C SER A 565 -0.55 -4.36 60.78
N ASN A 566 -0.82 -5.35 59.93
CA ASN A 566 -0.98 -5.15 58.49
C ASN A 566 -2.33 -4.52 58.11
N LEU A 567 -3.21 -4.26 59.08
CA LEU A 567 -4.48 -3.58 58.88
C LEU A 567 -4.39 -2.16 59.47
N ILE A 568 -5.15 -1.25 58.88
CA ILE A 568 -5.40 0.08 59.42
C ILE A 568 -6.89 0.12 59.76
N CYS A 569 -7.20 0.17 61.05
CA CYS A 569 -8.57 0.18 61.58
C CYS A 569 -8.95 1.58 62.04
N TRP A 570 -10.08 2.10 61.56
CA TRP A 570 -10.62 3.42 61.87
C TRP A 570 -12.04 3.30 62.44
N GLY A 571 -12.44 4.27 63.26
CA GLY A 571 -13.81 4.36 63.79
C GLY A 571 -14.14 3.21 64.74
N SER A 572 -15.30 2.57 64.54
CA SER A 572 -15.82 1.52 65.43
C SER A 572 -15.17 0.13 65.27
N VAL A 573 -14.16 -0.01 64.40
CA VAL A 573 -13.57 -1.31 64.07
C VAL A 573 -12.85 -1.90 65.29
N ASN A 574 -13.15 -3.16 65.61
CA ASN A 574 -12.49 -3.91 66.68
C ASN A 574 -12.19 -5.35 66.22
N ALA A 575 -11.02 -5.87 66.57
CA ALA A 575 -10.63 -7.25 66.27
C ALA A 575 -10.51 -8.07 67.56
N GLY A 576 -11.03 -9.30 67.55
CA GLY A 576 -10.98 -10.17 68.72
C GLY A 576 -11.90 -11.37 68.60
N ASN A 577 -11.69 -12.39 69.43
CA ASN A 577 -12.48 -13.62 69.44
C ASN A 577 -12.59 -14.34 68.06
N GLY A 578 -11.58 -14.17 67.19
CA GLY A 578 -11.52 -14.79 65.88
C GLY A 578 -12.21 -14.01 64.76
N THR A 579 -12.79 -12.83 65.04
CA THR A 579 -13.52 -12.02 64.06
C THR A 579 -13.07 -10.56 64.07
N LEU A 580 -13.22 -9.90 62.93
CA LEU A 580 -13.05 -8.46 62.75
C LEU A 580 -14.43 -7.80 62.69
N ASN A 581 -14.79 -7.09 63.75
CA ASN A 581 -16.06 -6.39 63.85
C ASN A 581 -15.90 -5.01 63.22
N ILE A 582 -16.63 -4.74 62.14
CA ILE A 582 -16.64 -3.44 61.48
C ILE A 582 -17.49 -2.44 62.28
N THR A 583 -18.60 -2.93 62.83
CA THR A 583 -19.55 -2.19 63.67
C THR A 583 -19.61 -2.78 65.09
N PRO A 584 -19.99 -2.02 66.12
CA PRO A 584 -19.91 -2.46 67.52
C PRO A 584 -20.86 -3.62 67.88
N ASP A 585 -20.38 -4.52 68.76
CA ASP A 585 -21.15 -5.65 69.32
C ASP A 585 -22.27 -5.24 70.31
N GLN A 586 -22.38 -3.96 70.67
CA GLN A 586 -23.41 -3.45 71.57
C GLN A 586 -24.12 -2.23 70.96
N PRO A 587 -25.44 -2.09 71.14
CA PRO A 587 -26.18 -0.92 70.69
C PRO A 587 -25.71 0.32 71.43
N LYS A 588 -25.36 1.38 70.69
CA LYS A 588 -25.06 2.72 71.20
C LYS A 588 -26.13 3.70 70.71
N GLU A 589 -26.33 4.80 71.44
CA GLU A 589 -27.33 5.83 71.09
C GLU A 589 -26.96 6.66 69.85
N THR A 590 -25.70 6.60 69.40
CA THR A 590 -25.18 7.33 68.25
C THR A 590 -24.82 6.39 67.11
N SER A 591 -25.04 6.82 65.87
CA SER A 591 -24.60 6.11 64.67
C SER A 591 -23.07 5.99 64.60
N GLU A 592 -22.58 4.78 64.33
CA GLU A 592 -21.15 4.44 64.32
C GLU A 592 -20.73 4.01 62.90
N VAL A 593 -19.49 4.32 62.54
CA VAL A 593 -18.89 3.97 61.25
C VAL A 593 -17.55 3.30 61.51
N GLY A 594 -17.31 2.19 60.82
CA GLY A 594 -16.03 1.50 60.84
C GLY A 594 -15.45 1.36 59.44
N ARG A 595 -14.15 1.61 59.32
CA ARG A 595 -13.40 1.40 58.09
C ARG A 595 -12.10 0.69 58.40
N VAL A 596 -11.82 -0.38 57.66
CA VAL A 596 -10.57 -1.14 57.77
C VAL A 596 -9.98 -1.36 56.40
N VAL A 597 -8.70 -1.05 56.23
CA VAL A 597 -7.98 -1.26 54.97
C VAL A 597 -6.68 -2.01 55.20
N PHE A 598 -6.24 -2.77 54.20
CA PHE A 598 -4.91 -3.34 54.18
C PHE A 598 -3.88 -2.21 54.10
N ARG A 599 -2.83 -2.29 54.93
CA ARG A 599 -1.87 -1.18 55.13
C ARG A 599 -1.12 -0.78 53.87
N TYR A 600 -0.84 -1.74 52.99
CA TYR A 600 -0.06 -1.51 51.78
C TYR A 600 -0.97 -1.38 50.57
N PRO A 601 -0.74 -0.40 49.67
CA PRO A 601 -1.53 -0.28 48.45
C PRO A 601 -1.26 -1.47 47.52
N VAL A 602 -2.31 -1.90 46.81
CA VAL A 602 -2.28 -2.95 45.79
C VAL A 602 -2.36 -2.35 44.38
N LEU A 603 -1.81 -3.04 43.39
CA LEU A 603 -1.89 -2.63 41.98
C LEU A 603 -3.30 -2.92 41.42
N ALA A 604 -4.19 -1.93 41.38
CA ALA A 604 -5.58 -2.12 40.96
C ALA A 604 -5.74 -2.36 39.44
N TRP A 605 -4.82 -1.84 38.63
CA TRP A 605 -4.71 -2.09 37.19
C TRP A 605 -3.30 -1.75 36.66
N PRO A 606 -2.81 -2.37 35.58
CA PRO A 606 -3.35 -3.55 34.90
C PRO A 606 -3.15 -4.80 35.76
N SER A 607 -4.22 -5.36 36.32
CA SER A 607 -4.16 -6.55 37.17
C SER A 607 -5.47 -7.32 37.12
N SER A 608 -5.42 -8.59 37.50
CA SER A 608 -6.58 -9.41 37.85
C SER A 608 -6.48 -9.77 39.32
N PHE A 609 -7.59 -9.74 40.04
CA PHE A 609 -7.58 -10.10 41.46
C PHE A 609 -8.73 -11.03 41.80
N SER A 610 -8.54 -11.81 42.85
CA SER A 610 -9.58 -12.62 43.47
C SER A 610 -9.54 -12.39 44.97
N THR A 611 -10.66 -11.99 45.56
CA THR A 611 -10.80 -11.91 47.01
C THR A 611 -11.93 -12.81 47.48
N THR A 612 -11.70 -13.52 48.58
CA THR A 612 -12.68 -14.37 49.24
C THR A 612 -12.70 -14.00 50.70
N PHE A 613 -13.88 -13.77 51.26
CA PHE A 613 -14.04 -13.48 52.68
C PHE A 613 -15.35 -14.08 53.19
N THR A 614 -15.37 -14.41 54.48
CA THR A 614 -16.58 -14.89 55.15
C THR A 614 -17.11 -13.80 56.06
N ILE A 615 -18.39 -13.46 55.90
CA ILE A 615 -19.09 -12.50 56.74
C ILE A 615 -20.12 -13.17 57.64
N ARG A 616 -20.42 -12.50 58.75
CA ARG A 616 -21.54 -12.83 59.62
C ARG A 616 -22.23 -11.53 60.02
N ILE A 617 -23.50 -11.38 59.64
CA ILE A 617 -24.32 -10.23 59.99
C ILE A 617 -25.39 -10.66 60.98
N LYS A 618 -25.47 -9.97 62.13
CA LYS A 618 -26.44 -10.24 63.20
C LYS A 618 -27.31 -9.01 63.45
N SER A 619 -28.62 -9.19 63.43
CA SER A 619 -29.59 -8.17 63.82
C SER A 619 -30.59 -8.74 64.83
N ASN A 620 -31.04 -7.89 65.77
CA ASN A 620 -32.02 -8.25 66.81
C ASN A 620 -33.41 -7.61 66.57
N SER A 621 -33.59 -6.90 65.44
CA SER A 621 -34.84 -6.25 65.02
C SER A 621 -35.29 -6.71 63.64
N THR A 622 -36.59 -6.56 63.33
CA THR A 622 -37.16 -6.84 61.99
C THR A 622 -36.91 -5.72 60.98
N VAL A 623 -36.32 -4.61 61.42
CA VAL A 623 -35.94 -3.46 60.61
C VAL A 623 -34.42 -3.31 60.74
N SER A 624 -33.73 -3.25 59.61
CA SER A 624 -32.28 -3.41 59.45
C SER A 624 -31.51 -2.10 59.47
N GLY A 625 -30.19 -2.18 59.65
CA GLY A 625 -29.26 -1.07 59.46
C GLY A 625 -28.74 -1.03 58.02
N ASP A 626 -27.99 0.02 57.69
CA ASP A 626 -27.67 0.41 56.32
C ASP A 626 -26.51 -0.38 55.65
N GLY A 627 -26.12 -1.56 56.16
CA GLY A 627 -25.23 -2.49 55.45
C GLY A 627 -23.70 -2.31 55.63
N MET A 628 -22.95 -3.17 54.93
CA MET A 628 -21.47 -3.16 54.86
C MET A 628 -20.98 -3.31 53.41
N ALA A 629 -19.77 -2.85 53.11
CA ALA A 629 -19.20 -2.98 51.77
C ALA A 629 -17.75 -3.44 51.77
N PHE A 630 -17.37 -4.23 50.76
CA PHE A 630 -15.98 -4.42 50.36
C PHE A 630 -15.58 -3.26 49.45
N ILE A 631 -14.44 -2.62 49.70
CA ILE A 631 -14.01 -1.41 48.98
C ILE A 631 -12.62 -1.56 48.35
N ILE A 632 -12.45 -0.91 47.21
CA ILE A 632 -11.16 -0.56 46.61
C ILE A 632 -11.11 0.96 46.50
N ALA A 633 -10.31 1.61 47.35
CA ALA A 633 -10.31 3.06 47.56
C ALA A 633 -8.97 3.70 47.15
N PRO A 634 -8.96 4.98 46.75
CA PRO A 634 -7.73 5.69 46.36
C PRO A 634 -6.81 6.01 47.57
N ASP A 635 -7.35 5.96 48.80
CA ASP A 635 -6.65 6.35 50.02
C ASP A 635 -6.94 5.40 51.21
N ASN A 636 -6.15 5.57 52.27
CA ASN A 636 -6.26 4.85 53.54
C ASN A 636 -6.74 5.74 54.71
N ASN A 637 -7.39 6.86 54.41
CA ASN A 637 -7.90 7.79 55.41
C ASN A 637 -9.13 7.20 56.15
N PRO A 638 -9.48 7.72 57.34
CA PRO A 638 -10.76 7.40 57.98
C PRO A 638 -11.94 7.79 57.09
N SER A 639 -13.09 7.15 57.32
CA SER A 639 -14.34 7.51 56.62
C SER A 639 -14.70 9.00 56.79
N PRO A 640 -15.37 9.61 55.80
CA PRO A 640 -15.85 10.99 55.89
C PRO A 640 -16.69 11.27 57.14
N PRO A 641 -16.67 12.49 57.69
CA PRO A 641 -17.53 12.84 58.83
C PRO A 641 -19.01 12.74 58.44
N GLU A 642 -19.87 12.26 59.34
CA GLU A 642 -21.31 12.06 59.07
C GLU A 642 -21.64 10.99 58.00
N SER A 643 -20.69 10.11 57.66
CA SER A 643 -20.87 9.00 56.72
C SER A 643 -21.67 7.81 57.25
N SER A 644 -22.47 8.02 58.29
CA SER A 644 -23.29 6.98 58.91
C SER A 644 -24.62 6.82 58.19
N GLY A 645 -25.25 5.66 58.30
CA GLY A 645 -26.53 5.41 57.66
C GLY A 645 -26.33 4.97 56.21
N SER A 646 -27.19 5.45 55.31
CA SER A 646 -27.18 5.14 53.86
C SER A 646 -25.88 5.50 53.13
N PHE A 647 -24.92 6.14 53.80
CA PHE A 647 -23.61 6.47 53.25
C PHE A 647 -22.51 5.44 53.55
N ILE A 648 -22.77 4.44 54.41
CA ILE A 648 -21.97 3.19 54.63
C ILE A 648 -20.47 3.42 54.91
N GLY A 649 -20.09 4.59 55.41
CA GLY A 649 -18.68 4.94 55.60
C GLY A 649 -17.90 5.27 54.32
N ILE A 650 -18.61 5.46 53.21
CA ILE A 650 -18.11 5.71 51.85
C ILE A 650 -18.23 7.18 51.47
N MET A 651 -19.33 7.85 51.83
CA MET A 651 -19.64 9.26 51.47
C MET A 651 -20.09 10.06 52.70
N ASP A 652 -20.16 11.38 52.59
CA ASP A 652 -20.87 12.27 53.53
C ASP A 652 -21.96 13.11 52.82
N PRO A 653 -22.88 13.76 53.57
CA PRO A 653 -23.94 14.59 52.98
C PRO A 653 -23.45 15.78 52.13
N SER A 654 -22.19 16.19 52.26
CA SER A 654 -21.58 17.27 51.45
C SER A 654 -20.99 16.77 50.12
N THR A 655 -20.78 15.47 50.01
CA THR A 655 -20.28 14.76 48.81
C THR A 655 -21.39 14.10 47.98
N GLU A 656 -22.65 14.25 48.39
CA GLU A 656 -23.84 13.77 47.68
C GLU A 656 -23.91 14.42 46.28
N GLY A 657 -23.63 13.64 45.23
CA GLY A 657 -23.53 14.12 43.84
C GLY A 657 -22.12 14.45 43.33
N SER A 658 -21.07 14.22 44.12
CA SER A 658 -19.68 14.23 43.65
C SER A 658 -19.25 12.83 43.18
N VAL A 659 -18.43 12.77 42.11
CA VAL A 659 -18.02 11.51 41.46
C VAL A 659 -17.24 10.65 42.46
N LEU A 660 -17.85 9.57 42.95
CA LEU A 660 -17.15 8.53 43.69
C LEU A 660 -16.04 7.96 42.78
N ARG A 661 -14.81 7.91 43.28
CA ARG A 661 -13.64 7.33 42.59
C ARG A 661 -13.12 6.11 43.34
N GLN A 662 -14.04 5.25 43.76
CA GLN A 662 -13.75 3.99 44.42
C GLN A 662 -14.76 2.93 44.00
N LEU A 663 -14.35 1.67 44.02
CA LEU A 663 -15.26 0.54 43.81
C LEU A 663 -15.78 0.08 45.18
N ALA A 664 -17.09 0.01 45.34
CA ALA A 664 -17.72 -0.62 46.48
C ALA A 664 -18.61 -1.79 46.02
N VAL A 665 -18.49 -2.92 46.71
CA VAL A 665 -19.42 -4.04 46.59
C VAL A 665 -20.21 -4.09 47.88
N GLU A 666 -21.43 -3.56 47.80
CA GLU A 666 -22.32 -3.36 48.93
C GLU A 666 -23.12 -4.65 49.24
N LEU A 667 -23.19 -4.98 50.52
CA LEU A 667 -23.97 -6.06 51.10
C LEU A 667 -25.10 -5.42 51.90
N ASP A 668 -26.21 -5.15 51.23
CA ASP A 668 -27.28 -4.35 51.79
C ASP A 668 -28.34 -5.22 52.49
N THR A 669 -28.62 -4.83 53.73
CA THR A 669 -29.60 -5.46 54.60
C THR A 669 -30.85 -4.59 54.78
N TYR A 670 -30.83 -3.31 54.39
CA TYR A 670 -31.96 -2.39 54.41
C TYR A 670 -32.64 -2.31 53.03
N LYS A 671 -33.84 -1.71 52.97
CA LYS A 671 -34.50 -1.43 51.68
C LYS A 671 -34.88 0.03 51.63
N ASN A 672 -34.14 0.79 50.86
CA ASN A 672 -34.50 2.14 50.45
C ASN A 672 -35.62 2.11 49.41
N PRO A 673 -36.36 3.23 49.19
CA PRO A 673 -37.53 3.26 48.30
C PRO A 673 -37.28 2.84 46.85
N ARG A 674 -36.02 2.77 46.42
CA ARG A 674 -35.59 2.50 45.03
C ARG A 674 -34.86 1.15 44.84
N GLU A 675 -34.53 0.44 45.92
CA GLU A 675 -33.87 -0.87 45.86
C GLU A 675 -34.84 -2.03 45.65
N ILE A 676 -34.33 -3.12 45.06
CA ILE A 676 -35.10 -4.31 44.73
C ILE A 676 -35.68 -4.97 45.98
N ASP A 677 -34.84 -5.30 46.96
CA ASP A 677 -35.23 -5.91 48.23
C ASP A 677 -34.23 -5.60 49.35
N ASN A 678 -34.53 -6.06 50.57
CA ASN A 678 -33.68 -5.86 51.74
C ASN A 678 -32.65 -7.00 51.94
N ASN A 679 -32.18 -7.61 50.85
CA ASN A 679 -31.25 -8.74 50.86
C ASN A 679 -30.58 -8.88 49.47
N HIS A 680 -29.79 -7.88 49.09
CA HIS A 680 -29.14 -7.83 47.78
C HIS A 680 -27.65 -7.50 47.87
N ILE A 681 -26.94 -7.70 46.77
CA ILE A 681 -25.59 -7.19 46.57
C ILE A 681 -25.61 -6.18 45.43
N ALA A 682 -25.01 -5.02 45.67
CA ALA A 682 -24.87 -3.94 44.70
C ALA A 682 -23.39 -3.64 44.39
N ILE A 683 -23.15 -3.06 43.21
CA ILE A 683 -21.82 -2.61 42.76
C ILE A 683 -21.89 -1.11 42.52
N ASP A 684 -21.22 -0.36 43.37
CA ASP A 684 -21.26 1.09 43.41
C ASP A 684 -19.90 1.66 43.00
N ILE A 685 -19.95 2.62 42.07
CA ILE A 685 -18.76 3.21 41.46
C ILE A 685 -18.79 4.73 41.55
N GLU A 686 -19.88 5.36 41.13
CA GLU A 686 -20.03 6.82 41.09
C GLU A 686 -21.06 7.34 42.12
N SER A 687 -22.06 6.52 42.46
CA SER A 687 -23.18 6.85 43.34
C SER A 687 -23.66 5.61 44.07
N VAL A 688 -23.93 5.73 45.38
CA VAL A 688 -24.59 4.70 46.20
C VAL A 688 -26.10 4.64 45.90
N GLU A 689 -26.69 5.72 45.39
CA GLU A 689 -28.12 5.73 44.99
C GLU A 689 -28.36 5.05 43.62
N TYR A 690 -27.32 4.91 42.80
CA TYR A 690 -27.43 4.41 41.43
C TYR A 690 -26.35 3.35 41.16
N PRO A 691 -26.51 2.14 41.71
CA PRO A 691 -25.56 1.05 41.50
C PRO A 691 -25.44 0.70 40.02
N VAL A 692 -24.23 0.37 39.59
CA VAL A 692 -23.95 -0.08 38.21
C VAL A 692 -24.58 -1.45 37.96
N ALA A 693 -24.70 -2.27 39.01
CA ALA A 693 -25.47 -3.50 38.98
C ALA A 693 -25.92 -3.89 40.40
N GLU A 694 -27.16 -4.37 40.53
CA GLU A 694 -27.73 -4.88 41.77
C GLU A 694 -28.45 -6.22 41.52
N LYS A 695 -28.41 -7.14 42.50
CA LYS A 695 -29.17 -8.39 42.42
C LYS A 695 -29.51 -8.97 43.79
N SER A 696 -30.75 -9.43 43.95
CA SER A 696 -31.24 -10.09 45.16
C SER A 696 -30.52 -11.42 45.42
N LEU A 697 -30.09 -11.62 46.67
CA LEU A 697 -29.56 -12.89 47.17
C LEU A 697 -30.65 -13.93 47.44
N SER A 698 -31.91 -13.51 47.50
CA SER A 698 -33.06 -14.40 47.65
C SER A 698 -33.13 -15.41 46.49
N ASP A 699 -32.68 -15.04 45.29
CA ASP A 699 -32.61 -15.89 44.10
C ASP A 699 -31.76 -17.16 44.30
N ILE A 700 -30.76 -17.09 45.17
CA ILE A 700 -29.86 -18.20 45.48
C ILE A 700 -30.08 -18.77 46.89
N GLY A 701 -31.16 -18.35 47.56
CA GLY A 701 -31.56 -18.85 48.88
C GLY A 701 -30.69 -18.38 50.05
N ILE A 702 -29.90 -17.32 49.87
CA ILE A 702 -29.04 -16.75 50.91
C ILE A 702 -29.77 -15.59 51.57
N ASN A 703 -29.70 -15.50 52.90
CA ASN A 703 -30.23 -14.39 53.68
C ASN A 703 -29.10 -13.81 54.54
N LEU A 704 -28.69 -12.57 54.22
CA LEU A 704 -27.63 -11.84 54.92
C LEU A 704 -27.91 -11.74 56.44
N LYS A 705 -29.18 -11.57 56.82
CA LYS A 705 -29.63 -11.42 58.21
C LYS A 705 -29.75 -12.73 58.99
N SER A 706 -29.36 -13.86 58.42
CA SER A 706 -29.54 -15.17 59.04
C SER A 706 -28.65 -15.43 60.27
N GLY A 707 -27.63 -14.59 60.50
CA GLY A 707 -26.61 -14.82 61.53
C GLY A 707 -25.67 -16.00 61.23
N LYS A 708 -25.83 -16.65 60.07
CA LYS A 708 -24.95 -17.72 59.58
C LYS A 708 -23.75 -17.13 58.85
N ASP A 709 -22.70 -17.94 58.74
CA ASP A 709 -21.51 -17.58 57.98
C ASP A 709 -21.80 -17.66 56.49
N ILE A 710 -21.51 -16.57 55.78
CA ILE A 710 -21.72 -16.43 54.33
C ILE A 710 -20.37 -16.13 53.70
N THR A 711 -19.92 -16.99 52.80
CA THR A 711 -18.68 -16.80 52.05
C THR A 711 -18.99 -16.09 50.74
N VAL A 712 -18.32 -14.96 50.53
CA VAL A 712 -18.41 -14.15 49.32
C VAL A 712 -17.06 -14.20 48.61
N LYS A 713 -17.08 -14.41 47.30
CA LYS A 713 -15.89 -14.36 46.44
C LYS A 713 -16.11 -13.35 45.31
N ILE A 714 -15.15 -12.46 45.13
CA ILE A 714 -15.14 -11.46 44.06
C ILE A 714 -13.92 -11.73 43.18
N GLU A 715 -14.15 -11.96 41.89
CA GLU A 715 -13.11 -12.18 40.88
C GLU A 715 -13.17 -11.09 39.82
N TYR A 716 -12.07 -10.36 39.63
CA TYR A 716 -11.92 -9.40 38.54
C TYR A 716 -10.92 -9.92 37.51
N ASN A 717 -11.37 -10.02 36.26
CA ASN A 717 -10.52 -10.34 35.11
C ASN A 717 -10.14 -9.05 34.38
N GLY A 718 -8.87 -8.62 34.54
CA GLY A 718 -8.34 -7.40 33.93
C GLY A 718 -8.22 -7.45 32.40
N TRP A 719 -8.14 -8.64 31.80
CA TRP A 719 -8.16 -8.80 30.34
C TRP A 719 -9.56 -8.58 29.78
N GLU A 720 -10.55 -9.24 30.37
CA GLU A 720 -11.94 -9.17 29.88
C GLU A 720 -12.71 -7.95 30.40
N LYS A 721 -12.15 -7.24 31.38
CA LYS A 721 -12.80 -6.12 32.09
C LYS A 721 -14.12 -6.55 32.72
N ASN A 722 -14.14 -7.76 33.30
CA ASN A 722 -15.30 -8.41 33.89
C ASN A 722 -15.10 -8.64 35.39
N LEU A 723 -16.05 -8.20 36.21
CA LEU A 723 -16.15 -8.50 37.64
C LEU A 723 -17.21 -9.58 37.87
N HIS A 724 -16.89 -10.62 38.62
CA HIS A 724 -17.77 -11.72 38.96
C HIS A 724 -17.90 -11.85 40.48
N ILE A 725 -19.13 -11.99 40.96
CA ILE A 725 -19.41 -12.17 42.39
C ILE A 725 -20.10 -13.51 42.60
N TYR A 726 -19.57 -14.24 43.57
CA TYR A 726 -20.07 -15.53 44.01
C TYR A 726 -20.43 -15.47 45.49
N ALA A 727 -21.49 -16.16 45.89
CA ALA A 727 -21.89 -16.26 47.28
C ALA A 727 -22.42 -17.66 47.61
N ALA A 728 -22.20 -18.09 48.85
CA ALA A 728 -22.78 -19.31 49.44
C ALA A 728 -22.77 -19.21 50.98
N TYR A 729 -23.62 -19.97 51.66
CA TYR A 729 -23.38 -20.25 53.08
C TYR A 729 -22.06 -21.02 53.24
N ALA A 730 -21.34 -20.76 54.33
CA ALA A 730 -20.05 -21.40 54.61
C ALA A 730 -20.15 -22.94 54.54
N GLY A 731 -19.21 -23.57 53.82
CA GLY A 731 -19.21 -25.01 53.54
C GLY A 731 -20.10 -25.45 52.36
N GLY A 732 -20.88 -24.54 51.76
CA GLY A 732 -21.63 -24.77 50.52
C GLY A 732 -20.82 -24.51 49.25
N CYS A 733 -21.38 -24.84 48.09
CA CYS A 733 -20.76 -24.56 46.79
C CYS A 733 -21.03 -23.11 46.38
N LEU A 734 -19.97 -22.34 46.06
CA LEU A 734 -20.07 -20.95 45.61
C LEU A 734 -20.85 -20.84 44.29
N VAL A 735 -21.92 -20.05 44.28
CA VAL A 735 -22.75 -19.81 43.09
C VAL A 735 -22.41 -18.45 42.50
N LYS A 736 -22.05 -18.43 41.21
CA LYS A 736 -21.90 -17.18 40.45
C LYS A 736 -23.27 -16.55 40.25
N PHE A 737 -23.55 -15.43 40.92
CA PHE A 737 -24.89 -14.83 40.85
C PHE A 737 -24.89 -13.45 40.17
N LEU A 738 -23.79 -12.67 40.25
CA LEU A 738 -23.65 -11.35 39.61
C LEU A 738 -22.38 -11.27 38.75
N SER A 739 -22.50 -10.64 37.57
CA SER A 739 -21.42 -10.47 36.61
C SER A 739 -21.57 -9.13 35.90
N GLN A 740 -20.59 -8.25 36.03
CA GLN A 740 -20.66 -6.89 35.50
C GLN A 740 -19.37 -6.50 34.76
N LYS A 741 -19.50 -5.81 33.63
CA LYS A 741 -18.36 -5.25 32.90
C LYS A 741 -17.94 -3.93 33.52
N ILE A 742 -16.68 -3.85 33.95
CA ILE A 742 -16.13 -2.73 34.71
C ILE A 742 -14.68 -2.51 34.28
N THR A 743 -14.31 -1.25 34.07
CA THR A 743 -12.97 -0.85 33.66
C THR A 743 -12.27 -0.17 34.84
N MET A 744 -11.39 -0.89 35.57
CA MET A 744 -10.77 -0.39 36.81
C MET A 744 -9.99 0.93 36.67
N GLN A 745 -9.37 1.17 35.50
CA GLN A 745 -8.62 2.40 35.18
C GLN A 745 -9.47 3.67 35.22
N ASP A 746 -10.79 3.54 35.01
CA ASP A 746 -11.71 4.68 35.01
C ASP A 746 -12.22 4.99 36.43
N ILE A 747 -11.96 4.10 37.41
CA ILE A 747 -12.59 4.10 38.73
C ILE A 747 -11.60 4.46 39.84
N VAL A 748 -10.47 3.76 39.91
CA VAL A 748 -9.44 3.94 40.96
C VAL A 748 -8.08 4.25 40.34
N PRO A 749 -7.18 4.95 41.05
CA PRO A 749 -5.78 5.08 40.62
C PRO A 749 -5.08 3.72 40.53
N GLN A 750 -3.94 3.71 39.83
CA GLN A 750 -3.15 2.50 39.58
C GLN A 750 -2.78 1.74 40.87
N GLN A 751 -2.44 2.49 41.92
CA GLN A 751 -2.25 1.97 43.28
C GLN A 751 -3.44 2.36 44.15
N ALA A 752 -4.11 1.37 44.75
CA ALA A 752 -5.31 1.57 45.55
C ALA A 752 -5.29 0.71 46.82
N TYR A 753 -6.12 1.02 47.80
CA TYR A 753 -6.24 0.30 49.07
C TYR A 753 -7.49 -0.59 49.06
N VAL A 754 -7.35 -1.82 49.52
CA VAL A 754 -8.47 -2.78 49.63
C VAL A 754 -8.89 -2.96 51.08
N GLY A 755 -10.19 -3.11 51.33
CA GLY A 755 -10.69 -3.19 52.70
C GLY A 755 -12.19 -3.34 52.82
N PHE A 756 -12.69 -3.08 54.02
CA PHE A 756 -14.11 -3.12 54.35
C PHE A 756 -14.54 -1.83 55.04
N THR A 757 -15.79 -1.47 54.83
CA THR A 757 -16.46 -0.37 55.51
C THR A 757 -17.85 -0.83 55.94
N GLY A 758 -18.39 -0.22 56.97
CA GLY A 758 -19.74 -0.50 57.44
C GLY A 758 -20.20 0.58 58.39
N SER A 759 -21.51 0.79 58.43
CA SER A 759 -22.10 1.78 59.31
C SER A 759 -23.33 1.25 60.02
N THR A 760 -23.70 1.91 61.11
CA THR A 760 -24.97 1.67 61.79
C THR A 760 -25.84 2.91 61.68
N GLY A 761 -27.09 2.78 61.23
CA GLY A 761 -28.10 3.84 61.30
C GLY A 761 -28.72 3.98 62.70
N HIS A 762 -30.00 4.38 62.78
CA HIS A 762 -30.77 4.41 64.03
C HIS A 762 -31.11 3.00 64.58
N LEU A 763 -30.70 1.96 63.86
CA LEU A 763 -30.99 0.56 64.12
C LEU A 763 -29.66 -0.20 64.27
N TRP A 764 -29.63 -1.15 65.20
CA TRP A 764 -28.41 -1.85 65.58
C TRP A 764 -28.23 -3.15 64.77
N GLU A 765 -27.11 -3.25 64.06
CA GLU A 765 -26.67 -4.42 63.30
C GLU A 765 -25.16 -4.60 63.46
N VAL A 766 -24.73 -5.85 63.65
CA VAL A 766 -23.32 -6.21 63.83
C VAL A 766 -22.79 -6.84 62.56
N HIS A 767 -21.79 -6.21 61.96
CA HIS A 767 -21.09 -6.64 60.75
C HIS A 767 -19.72 -7.21 61.11
N GLN A 768 -19.56 -8.54 60.97
CA GLN A 768 -18.33 -9.24 61.31
C GLN A 768 -17.70 -9.88 60.06
N VAL A 769 -16.39 -9.75 59.90
CA VAL A 769 -15.57 -10.52 58.95
C VAL A 769 -14.84 -11.61 59.72
N VAL A 770 -15.01 -12.87 59.32
CA VAL A 770 -14.46 -14.05 60.00
C VAL A 770 -13.07 -14.38 59.46
N ASP A 771 -12.94 -14.37 58.14
CA ASP A 771 -11.69 -14.61 57.42
C ASP A 771 -11.65 -13.76 56.15
N TRP A 772 -10.44 -13.45 55.67
CA TRP A 772 -10.23 -12.69 54.44
C TRP A 772 -8.99 -13.14 53.70
N ASN A 773 -9.15 -13.50 52.43
CA ASN A 773 -8.07 -13.87 51.53
C ASN A 773 -8.12 -12.99 50.27
N PHE A 774 -6.95 -12.54 49.83
CA PHE A 774 -6.80 -11.70 48.65
C PHE A 774 -5.60 -12.17 47.83
N THR A 775 -5.83 -12.41 46.54
CA THR A 775 -4.79 -12.77 45.57
C THR A 775 -4.84 -11.82 44.39
N LEU A 776 -3.66 -11.40 43.93
CA LEU A 776 -3.51 -10.45 42.84
C LEU A 776 -2.48 -10.95 41.83
N TYR A 777 -2.82 -10.80 40.56
CA TYR A 777 -2.00 -11.12 39.41
C TYR A 777 -1.79 -9.85 38.59
N GLU A 778 -0.56 -9.36 38.54
CA GLU A 778 -0.20 -8.22 37.69
C GLU A 778 -0.26 -8.63 36.21
N LEU A 779 -0.83 -7.76 35.39
CA LEU A 779 -0.94 -7.96 33.95
C LEU A 779 0.03 -7.02 33.22
N PRO A 780 0.51 -7.40 32.01
CA PRO A 780 1.27 -6.49 31.18
C PRO A 780 0.40 -5.28 30.76
N MET A 781 1.02 -4.11 30.58
CA MET A 781 0.35 -2.85 30.16
C MET A 781 -0.45 -2.98 28.87
N GLU A 782 -0.13 -3.98 28.04
CA GLU A 782 -0.85 -4.32 26.81
C GLU A 782 -2.31 -4.73 27.06
N SER A 783 -2.60 -5.33 28.22
CA SER A 783 -3.95 -5.77 28.61
C SER A 783 -4.98 -4.62 28.69
N LEU A 784 -4.54 -3.36 28.87
CA LEU A 784 -5.43 -2.18 28.92
C LEU A 784 -6.18 -1.93 27.60
N THR A 785 -5.59 -2.36 26.48
CA THR A 785 -6.16 -2.20 25.12
C THR A 785 -7.13 -3.33 24.74
N TYR A 786 -7.09 -4.45 25.45
CA TYR A 786 -7.95 -5.60 25.21
C TYR A 786 -9.41 -5.26 25.60
N GLY A 787 -10.37 -5.55 24.72
CA GLY A 787 -11.81 -5.43 25.02
C GLY A 787 -12.55 -4.16 24.55
N VAL A 788 -11.87 -3.17 23.95
CA VAL A 788 -12.57 -2.03 23.32
C VAL A 788 -12.94 -2.40 21.86
N GLY A 789 -14.11 -2.99 21.67
CA GLY A 789 -14.84 -2.91 20.40
C GLY A 789 -14.48 -3.89 19.26
N GLU A 790 -13.88 -5.05 19.52
CA GLU A 790 -13.38 -5.93 18.44
C GLU A 790 -14.33 -7.02 17.92
N ASN A 791 -15.63 -6.99 18.25
CA ASN A 791 -16.54 -8.09 17.92
C ASN A 791 -17.12 -8.06 16.49
N LYS A 792 -16.93 -6.98 15.72
CA LYS A 792 -17.33 -6.93 14.30
C LYS A 792 -16.19 -7.32 13.35
N CYS A 793 -14.98 -6.82 13.59
CA CYS A 793 -13.82 -7.14 12.75
C CYS A 793 -13.44 -8.62 12.85
N ARG A 794 -13.46 -9.23 14.05
CA ARG A 794 -13.09 -10.64 14.25
C ARG A 794 -13.99 -11.62 13.48
N LYS A 795 -15.31 -11.41 13.47
CA LYS A 795 -16.24 -12.25 12.68
C LYS A 795 -16.09 -12.06 11.16
N VAL A 796 -15.76 -10.86 10.72
CA VAL A 796 -15.46 -10.59 9.30
C VAL A 796 -14.13 -11.25 8.90
N LEU A 797 -13.10 -11.17 9.76
CA LEU A 797 -11.81 -11.82 9.55
C LEU A 797 -11.93 -13.35 9.52
N GLU A 798 -12.71 -13.99 10.39
CA GLU A 798 -12.90 -15.45 10.38
C GLU A 798 -13.62 -15.97 9.12
N ILE A 799 -14.47 -15.15 8.48
CA ILE A 799 -15.19 -15.52 7.24
C ILE A 799 -14.35 -15.18 5.98
N VAL A 800 -13.59 -14.10 6.02
CA VAL A 800 -12.89 -13.55 4.85
C VAL A 800 -11.45 -14.09 4.72
N ILE A 801 -10.78 -14.44 5.82
CA ILE A 801 -9.42 -14.99 5.79
C ILE A 801 -9.34 -16.35 5.09
N PRO A 802 -10.22 -17.34 5.33
CA PRO A 802 -10.11 -18.64 4.65
C PRO A 802 -10.15 -18.54 3.12
N PRO A 803 -11.10 -17.82 2.48
CA PRO A 803 -11.08 -17.65 1.03
C PRO A 803 -9.90 -16.81 0.55
N ILE A 804 -9.49 -15.75 1.27
CA ILE A 804 -8.31 -14.95 0.88
C ILE A 804 -7.01 -15.76 0.95
N VAL A 805 -6.83 -16.60 1.97
CA VAL A 805 -5.65 -17.47 2.12
C VAL A 805 -5.66 -18.55 1.04
N VAL A 806 -6.82 -19.15 0.73
CA VAL A 806 -6.94 -20.13 -0.37
C VAL A 806 -6.68 -19.49 -1.73
N ILE A 807 -7.19 -18.28 -1.98
CA ILE A 807 -6.94 -17.51 -3.21
C ILE A 807 -5.45 -17.10 -3.30
N SER A 808 -4.84 -16.71 -2.17
CA SER A 808 -3.43 -16.33 -2.11
C SER A 808 -2.52 -17.54 -2.28
N LEU A 809 -2.84 -18.71 -1.72
CA LEU A 809 -2.13 -19.96 -1.97
C LEU A 809 -2.33 -20.45 -3.40
N ALA A 810 -3.53 -20.31 -3.97
CA ALA A 810 -3.79 -20.64 -5.36
C ALA A 810 -3.04 -19.71 -6.33
N LEU A 811 -2.96 -18.41 -6.04
CA LEU A 811 -2.16 -17.44 -6.77
C LEU A 811 -0.67 -17.67 -6.60
N LEU A 812 -0.20 -18.05 -5.40
CA LEU A 812 1.19 -18.42 -5.15
C LEU A 812 1.55 -19.71 -5.89
N LEU A 813 0.68 -20.73 -5.86
CA LEU A 813 0.86 -21.98 -6.62
C LEU A 813 0.76 -21.74 -8.14
N PHE A 814 -0.10 -20.83 -8.57
CA PHE A 814 -0.20 -20.40 -9.97
C PHE A 814 1.04 -19.61 -10.39
N MET A 815 1.57 -18.72 -9.55
CA MET A 815 2.80 -17.95 -9.82
C MET A 815 4.05 -18.81 -9.73
N VAL A 816 4.12 -19.80 -8.82
CA VAL A 816 5.19 -20.79 -8.76
C VAL A 816 5.10 -21.74 -9.95
N ARG A 817 3.90 -22.18 -10.35
CA ARG A 817 3.71 -22.94 -11.60
C ARG A 817 4.00 -22.08 -12.83
N ALA A 818 3.66 -20.80 -12.84
CA ALA A 818 3.95 -19.87 -13.93
C ALA A 818 5.45 -19.59 -14.01
N ARG A 819 6.15 -19.39 -12.88
CA ARG A 819 7.61 -19.23 -12.82
C ARG A 819 8.36 -20.52 -13.15
N LYS A 820 7.90 -21.70 -12.70
CA LYS A 820 8.43 -22.99 -13.16
C LYS A 820 8.20 -23.17 -14.66
N LYS A 821 7.02 -22.81 -15.17
CA LYS A 821 6.67 -22.86 -16.59
C LYS A 821 7.43 -21.80 -17.40
N GLN A 822 7.82 -20.68 -16.81
CA GLN A 822 8.58 -19.59 -17.45
C GLN A 822 10.08 -19.90 -17.45
N LYS A 823 10.62 -20.50 -16.39
CA LYS A 823 12.00 -21.03 -16.31
C LYS A 823 12.20 -22.22 -17.26
N LEU A 824 11.27 -23.19 -17.29
CA LEU A 824 11.23 -24.27 -18.30
C LEU A 824 10.87 -23.78 -19.73
N ARG A 825 10.46 -22.52 -19.90
CA ARG A 825 10.26 -21.87 -21.21
C ARG A 825 11.45 -21.03 -21.64
N LEU A 826 12.32 -20.61 -20.72
CA LEU A 826 13.57 -19.88 -20.99
C LEU A 826 14.70 -20.87 -21.34
N GLU A 827 14.91 -21.91 -20.53
CA GLU A 827 15.89 -22.98 -20.84
C GLU A 827 15.52 -23.69 -22.16
N ARG A 828 14.23 -23.89 -22.40
CA ARG A 828 13.72 -24.42 -23.67
C ARG A 828 13.73 -23.38 -24.80
N ARG A 829 13.79 -22.07 -24.51
CA ARG A 829 13.88 -21.00 -25.52
C ARG A 829 15.28 -20.96 -26.12
N ASP A 830 16.32 -21.09 -25.29
CA ASP A 830 17.71 -21.07 -25.74
C ASP A 830 18.04 -22.35 -26.55
N ASP A 831 17.52 -23.50 -26.10
CA ASP A 831 17.60 -24.76 -26.85
C ASP A 831 16.78 -24.71 -28.17
N ILE A 832 15.59 -24.11 -28.14
CA ILE A 832 14.77 -23.90 -29.34
C ILE A 832 15.42 -22.87 -30.27
N GLU A 833 16.05 -21.81 -29.79
CA GLU A 833 16.66 -20.76 -30.61
C GLU A 833 17.92 -21.27 -31.34
N MET A 834 18.68 -22.16 -30.72
CA MET A 834 19.77 -22.90 -31.37
C MET A 834 19.26 -23.92 -32.40
N LEU A 835 18.12 -24.58 -32.13
CA LEU A 835 17.47 -25.54 -33.05
C LEU A 835 16.67 -24.85 -34.19
N THR A 836 16.20 -23.61 -33.99
CA THR A 836 15.33 -22.88 -34.94
C THR A 836 16.14 -22.17 -36.03
N LYS A 837 17.41 -21.83 -35.79
CA LYS A 837 18.31 -21.31 -36.85
C LYS A 837 18.56 -22.33 -37.98
N ASN A 838 18.31 -23.61 -37.74
CA ASN A 838 18.56 -24.69 -38.71
C ASN A 838 17.29 -25.26 -39.37
N ALA A 839 16.09 -24.74 -39.09
CA ALA A 839 14.84 -25.26 -39.65
C ALA A 839 14.23 -24.30 -40.68
N ALA A 840 14.00 -24.79 -41.90
CA ALA A 840 13.60 -24.01 -43.09
C ALA A 840 12.21 -23.31 -43.05
N ASN A 841 11.47 -23.36 -41.93
CA ASN A 841 10.05 -22.96 -41.85
C ASN A 841 9.70 -22.01 -40.69
N ALA A 842 10.61 -21.12 -40.27
CA ALA A 842 10.28 -20.03 -39.34
C ALA A 842 9.49 -18.91 -40.04
N PRO A 843 8.54 -18.23 -39.35
CA PRO A 843 7.83 -17.07 -39.92
C PRO A 843 8.81 -15.96 -40.28
N LYS A 844 8.80 -15.55 -41.56
CA LYS A 844 9.67 -14.48 -42.08
C LYS A 844 9.12 -13.12 -41.67
N PHE A 845 9.95 -12.31 -41.02
CA PHE A 845 9.60 -10.93 -40.67
C PHE A 845 9.88 -9.99 -41.85
N TYR A 846 8.90 -9.17 -42.22
CA TYR A 846 9.03 -8.16 -43.27
C TYR A 846 8.84 -6.76 -42.68
N THR A 847 9.74 -5.83 -43.00
CA THR A 847 9.59 -4.44 -42.58
C THR A 847 8.42 -3.77 -43.30
N TYR A 848 7.83 -2.74 -42.68
CA TYR A 848 6.75 -1.96 -43.29
C TYR A 848 7.14 -1.42 -44.67
N LYS A 849 8.39 -0.98 -44.84
CA LYS A 849 8.95 -0.52 -46.12
C LYS A 849 8.96 -1.62 -47.20
N HIS A 850 9.25 -2.87 -46.82
CA HIS A 850 9.18 -4.02 -47.72
C HIS A 850 7.75 -4.30 -48.19
N LEU A 851 6.78 -4.24 -47.26
CA LEU A 851 5.35 -4.43 -47.57
C LEU A 851 4.78 -3.27 -48.40
N LEU A 852 5.23 -2.03 -48.15
CA LEU A 852 4.87 -0.84 -48.92
C LEU A 852 5.27 -0.99 -50.39
N LYS A 853 6.50 -1.47 -50.64
CA LYS A 853 7.00 -1.75 -52.00
C LYS A 853 6.24 -2.91 -52.64
N ALA A 854 6.02 -3.98 -51.88
CA ALA A 854 5.32 -5.18 -52.37
C ALA A 854 3.88 -4.89 -52.80
N THR A 855 3.17 -4.00 -52.10
CA THR A 855 1.76 -3.66 -52.35
C THR A 855 1.56 -2.46 -53.27
N SER A 856 2.63 -1.90 -53.84
CA SER A 856 2.60 -0.64 -54.61
C SER A 856 1.97 0.50 -53.81
N ASN A 857 2.51 0.75 -52.61
CA ASN A 857 2.05 1.76 -51.66
C ASN A 857 0.57 1.59 -51.25
N PHE A 858 0.13 0.35 -51.05
CA PHE A 858 -1.27 0.02 -50.76
C PHE A 858 -2.26 0.64 -51.78
N SER A 859 -1.94 0.54 -53.07
CA SER A 859 -2.80 1.04 -54.16
C SER A 859 -4.20 0.41 -54.12
N LYS A 860 -5.23 1.19 -54.47
CA LYS A 860 -6.61 0.71 -54.61
C LYS A 860 -6.74 -0.41 -55.63
N GLU A 861 -5.90 -0.44 -56.66
CA GLU A 861 -5.88 -1.50 -57.68
C GLU A 861 -5.44 -2.86 -57.12
N ASN A 862 -4.72 -2.86 -56.00
CA ASN A 862 -4.29 -4.06 -55.30
C ASN A 862 -5.19 -4.40 -54.11
N LEU A 863 -6.29 -3.68 -53.88
CA LEU A 863 -7.18 -3.97 -52.76
C LEU A 863 -7.96 -5.26 -53.04
N LEU A 864 -7.77 -6.27 -52.18
CA LEU A 864 -8.47 -7.55 -52.26
C LEU A 864 -9.77 -7.56 -51.48
N GLY A 865 -9.88 -6.75 -50.42
CA GLY A 865 -11.10 -6.62 -49.62
C GLY A 865 -10.90 -5.75 -48.38
N THR A 866 -12.00 -5.33 -47.76
CA THR A 866 -12.01 -4.49 -46.55
C THR A 866 -12.99 -5.04 -45.53
N GLY A 867 -12.60 -5.06 -44.25
CA GLY A 867 -13.49 -5.39 -43.13
C GLY A 867 -13.19 -4.56 -41.87
N GLY A 868 -13.91 -4.82 -40.77
CA GLY A 868 -13.85 -4.02 -39.54
C GLY A 868 -12.49 -3.96 -38.83
N PHE A 869 -11.52 -4.78 -39.24
CA PHE A 869 -10.14 -4.78 -38.74
C PHE A 869 -9.13 -4.32 -39.80
N GLY A 870 -9.59 -3.65 -40.86
CA GLY A 870 -8.75 -3.03 -41.88
C GLY A 870 -8.87 -3.62 -43.28
N SER A 871 -7.94 -3.26 -44.15
CA SER A 871 -7.98 -3.53 -45.59
C SER A 871 -6.90 -4.55 -45.97
N VAL A 872 -7.25 -5.52 -46.82
CA VAL A 872 -6.33 -6.54 -47.33
C VAL A 872 -5.91 -6.18 -48.76
N TYR A 873 -4.61 -6.14 -49.01
CA TYR A 873 -4.02 -5.79 -50.30
C TYR A 873 -3.19 -6.94 -50.87
N LYS A 874 -3.22 -7.11 -52.19
CA LYS A 874 -2.32 -7.97 -52.93
C LYS A 874 -0.93 -7.35 -52.93
N GLY A 875 0.09 -8.14 -52.62
CA GLY A 875 1.48 -7.74 -52.72
C GLY A 875 2.31 -8.77 -53.48
N VAL A 876 3.43 -8.34 -54.06
CA VAL A 876 4.41 -9.23 -54.69
C VAL A 876 5.77 -9.01 -54.04
N LEU A 877 6.26 -10.03 -53.31
CA LEU A 877 7.60 -10.02 -52.73
C LEU A 877 8.61 -10.46 -53.78
N SER A 878 9.72 -9.72 -53.86
CA SER A 878 10.80 -9.95 -54.83
C SER A 878 12.10 -10.21 -54.08
N ASP A 879 12.19 -11.33 -53.35
CA ASP A 879 13.44 -11.78 -52.74
C ASP A 879 13.99 -12.95 -53.55
N SER A 880 15.22 -12.80 -54.07
CA SER A 880 16.03 -13.86 -54.69
C SER A 880 15.28 -14.78 -55.68
N ASN A 881 15.18 -14.36 -56.96
CA ASN A 881 14.75 -15.13 -58.13
C ASN A 881 13.37 -15.81 -58.14
N LEU A 882 12.53 -15.64 -57.10
CA LEU A 882 11.14 -16.12 -57.08
C LEU A 882 10.19 -14.97 -56.73
N ARG A 883 9.21 -14.70 -57.60
CA ARG A 883 8.13 -13.75 -57.34
C ARG A 883 7.03 -14.45 -56.56
N THR A 884 6.90 -14.12 -55.28
CA THR A 884 5.85 -14.69 -54.41
C THR A 884 4.72 -13.68 -54.25
N THR A 885 3.51 -14.07 -54.66
CA THR A 885 2.30 -13.27 -54.43
C THR A 885 1.81 -13.50 -53.00
N ILE A 886 1.51 -12.42 -52.29
CA ILE A 886 1.07 -12.43 -50.89
C ILE A 886 -0.18 -11.57 -50.69
N ALA A 887 -0.90 -11.81 -49.61
CA ALA A 887 -1.96 -10.93 -49.11
C ALA A 887 -1.47 -10.19 -47.86
N VAL A 888 -1.62 -8.86 -47.83
CA VAL A 888 -1.12 -7.97 -46.77
C VAL A 888 -2.31 -7.26 -46.12
N LYS A 889 -2.61 -7.60 -44.87
CA LYS A 889 -3.69 -6.96 -44.10
C LYS A 889 -3.17 -5.72 -43.36
N LYS A 890 -3.71 -4.55 -43.69
CA LYS A 890 -3.42 -3.26 -43.06
C LYS A 890 -4.53 -2.92 -42.07
N ILE A 891 -4.22 -2.91 -40.78
CA ILE A 891 -5.16 -2.65 -39.69
C ILE A 891 -5.44 -1.14 -39.62
N ASN A 892 -6.71 -0.73 -39.50
CA ASN A 892 -7.10 0.66 -39.40
C ASN A 892 -7.58 0.98 -37.96
N ALA A 893 -6.94 1.92 -37.28
CA ALA A 893 -7.22 2.23 -35.86
C ALA A 893 -8.52 3.01 -35.63
N THR A 894 -9.18 3.48 -36.70
CA THR A 894 -10.40 4.33 -36.66
C THR A 894 -11.67 3.61 -37.12
N SER A 895 -11.68 2.28 -37.17
CA SER A 895 -12.84 1.50 -37.60
C SER A 895 -14.06 1.73 -36.70
N SER A 896 -15.16 2.23 -37.28
CA SER A 896 -16.48 2.33 -36.66
C SER A 896 -17.35 1.08 -36.84
N GLN A 897 -16.85 0.06 -37.55
CA GLN A 897 -17.57 -1.20 -37.75
C GLN A 897 -17.48 -2.08 -36.49
N GLY A 898 -18.66 -2.48 -35.99
CA GLY A 898 -18.87 -3.06 -34.66
C GLY A 898 -19.85 -2.26 -33.79
N LYS A 899 -20.32 -1.09 -34.27
CA LYS A 899 -21.37 -0.28 -33.62
C LYS A 899 -22.80 -0.61 -34.07
N GLU A 900 -22.97 -1.36 -35.17
CA GLU A 900 -24.30 -1.77 -35.65
C GLU A 900 -24.78 -3.02 -34.90
N PHE A 901 -26.03 -2.97 -34.45
CA PHE A 901 -26.68 -4.05 -33.74
C PHE A 901 -27.05 -5.18 -34.72
N LEU A 902 -26.58 -6.42 -34.46
CA LEU A 902 -26.92 -7.58 -35.28
C LEU A 902 -28.33 -8.07 -34.94
N ASN A 903 -29.25 -7.97 -35.90
CA ASN A 903 -30.59 -8.56 -35.82
C ASN A 903 -30.54 -10.10 -35.80
N TRP A 904 -31.68 -10.74 -35.50
CA TRP A 904 -31.74 -12.19 -35.37
C TRP A 904 -31.39 -12.93 -36.68
N GLU A 905 -31.92 -12.49 -37.81
CA GLU A 905 -31.64 -13.08 -39.13
C GLU A 905 -30.13 -13.15 -39.41
N SER A 906 -29.41 -12.06 -39.14
CA SER A 906 -27.95 -12.01 -39.30
C SER A 906 -27.24 -12.96 -38.32
N ARG A 907 -27.68 -13.03 -37.05
CA ARG A 907 -27.11 -13.96 -36.06
C ARG A 907 -27.31 -15.41 -36.46
N TYR A 908 -28.50 -15.77 -36.92
CA TYR A 908 -28.84 -17.12 -37.37
C TYR A 908 -28.02 -17.53 -38.60
N LYS A 909 -27.87 -16.60 -39.57
CA LYS A 909 -27.01 -16.77 -40.75
C LYS A 909 -25.54 -17.01 -40.38
N ILE A 910 -25.03 -16.28 -39.38
CA ILE A 910 -23.65 -16.44 -38.89
C ILE A 910 -23.43 -17.82 -38.26
N LEU A 911 -24.34 -18.26 -37.38
CA LEU A 911 -24.25 -19.58 -36.74
C LEU A 911 -24.33 -20.71 -37.76
N SER A 912 -25.24 -20.59 -38.73
CA SER A 912 -25.41 -21.54 -39.84
C SER A 912 -24.15 -21.62 -40.70
N GLY A 913 -23.58 -20.47 -41.09
CA GLY A 913 -22.34 -20.41 -41.87
C GLY A 913 -21.15 -21.00 -41.13
N LEU A 914 -21.01 -20.70 -39.84
CA LEU A 914 -19.93 -21.26 -39.01
C LEU A 914 -20.06 -22.79 -38.88
N ALA A 915 -21.27 -23.31 -38.76
CA ALA A 915 -21.52 -24.75 -38.73
C ALA A 915 -21.11 -25.43 -40.05
N SER A 916 -21.41 -24.81 -41.19
CA SER A 916 -20.99 -25.29 -42.52
C SER A 916 -19.46 -25.29 -42.68
N VAL A 917 -18.76 -24.28 -42.16
CA VAL A 917 -17.28 -24.23 -42.20
C VAL A 917 -16.69 -25.39 -41.39
N LEU A 918 -17.22 -25.67 -40.19
CA LEU A 918 -16.73 -26.79 -39.37
C LEU A 918 -17.07 -28.15 -39.98
N LEU A 919 -18.25 -28.30 -40.61
CA LEU A 919 -18.59 -29.49 -41.41
C LEU A 919 -17.55 -29.74 -42.50
N TYR A 920 -17.20 -28.68 -43.24
CA TYR A 920 -16.19 -28.79 -44.29
C TYR A 920 -14.84 -29.25 -43.74
N LEU A 921 -14.36 -28.63 -42.66
CA LEU A 921 -13.08 -28.96 -42.04
C LEU A 921 -13.04 -30.38 -41.43
N HIS A 922 -14.13 -30.83 -40.82
CA HIS A 922 -14.17 -32.09 -40.08
C HIS A 922 -14.52 -33.30 -40.94
N GLU A 923 -15.37 -33.13 -41.95
CA GLU A 923 -15.98 -34.28 -42.65
C GLU A 923 -15.89 -34.22 -44.18
N GLU A 924 -15.64 -33.06 -44.80
CA GLU A 924 -15.60 -32.93 -46.27
C GLU A 924 -14.19 -32.70 -46.84
N CYS A 925 -13.22 -32.38 -45.99
CA CYS A 925 -11.80 -32.34 -46.35
C CYS A 925 -11.20 -33.76 -46.39
N ASP A 926 -10.35 -34.05 -47.39
CA ASP A 926 -9.65 -35.34 -47.54
C ASP A 926 -8.89 -35.76 -46.26
N ASN A 927 -8.32 -34.78 -45.56
CA ASN A 927 -7.72 -34.96 -44.24
C ASN A 927 -8.46 -34.04 -43.26
N PRO A 928 -9.17 -34.58 -42.25
CA PRO A 928 -9.89 -33.76 -41.29
C PRO A 928 -8.98 -32.76 -40.56
N ILE A 929 -9.45 -31.53 -40.42
CA ILE A 929 -8.72 -30.42 -39.78
C ILE A 929 -9.43 -30.02 -38.49
N VAL A 930 -8.72 -30.06 -37.36
CA VAL A 930 -9.21 -29.53 -36.08
C VAL A 930 -8.69 -28.10 -35.91
N HIS A 931 -9.59 -27.12 -35.77
CA HIS A 931 -9.30 -25.69 -35.69
C HIS A 931 -8.70 -25.29 -34.34
N ARG A 932 -9.25 -25.81 -33.24
CA ARG A 932 -8.79 -25.68 -31.84
C ARG A 932 -8.94 -24.32 -31.17
N ASP A 933 -9.39 -23.29 -31.89
CA ASP A 933 -9.66 -21.96 -31.33
C ASP A 933 -10.91 -21.33 -31.94
N VAL A 934 -12.01 -22.08 -31.98
CA VAL A 934 -13.32 -21.58 -32.44
C VAL A 934 -13.92 -20.68 -31.35
N LYS A 935 -14.06 -19.38 -31.64
CA LYS A 935 -14.60 -18.35 -30.74
C LYS A 935 -15.05 -17.13 -31.55
N PRO A 936 -15.90 -16.24 -31.00
CA PRO A 936 -16.44 -15.12 -31.77
C PRO A 936 -15.37 -14.19 -32.35
N ASN A 937 -14.27 -13.94 -31.64
CA ASN A 937 -13.17 -13.09 -32.12
C ASN A 937 -12.47 -13.63 -33.38
N ASN A 938 -12.57 -14.93 -33.65
CA ASN A 938 -11.97 -15.58 -34.81
C ASN A 938 -12.97 -15.78 -35.96
N VAL A 939 -14.23 -15.36 -35.78
CA VAL A 939 -15.25 -15.36 -36.83
C VAL A 939 -15.28 -13.97 -37.46
N MET A 940 -14.86 -13.88 -38.72
CA MET A 940 -14.92 -12.66 -39.51
C MET A 940 -16.21 -12.62 -40.30
N LEU A 941 -16.79 -11.42 -40.46
CA LEU A 941 -18.01 -11.21 -41.23
C LEU A 941 -17.68 -10.37 -42.46
N ASP A 942 -18.18 -10.78 -43.62
CA ASP A 942 -18.13 -9.96 -44.84
C ASP A 942 -19.28 -8.93 -44.89
N MET A 943 -19.37 -8.17 -45.98
CA MET A 943 -20.38 -7.12 -46.15
C MET A 943 -21.82 -7.65 -46.15
N ASP A 944 -22.01 -8.94 -46.43
CA ASP A 944 -23.31 -9.62 -46.44
C ASP A 944 -23.56 -10.43 -45.15
N TYR A 945 -22.74 -10.20 -44.12
CA TYR A 945 -22.76 -10.92 -42.84
C TYR A 945 -22.54 -12.44 -42.97
N ASN A 946 -21.88 -12.92 -44.02
CA ASN A 946 -21.47 -14.33 -44.08
C ASN A 946 -20.28 -14.56 -43.15
N ALA A 947 -20.31 -15.67 -42.42
CA ALA A 947 -19.28 -16.05 -41.47
C ALA A 947 -18.08 -16.72 -42.16
N HIS A 948 -16.88 -16.20 -41.88
CA HIS A 948 -15.60 -16.75 -42.32
C HIS A 948 -14.72 -17.04 -41.09
N LEU A 949 -14.38 -18.30 -40.85
CA LEU A 949 -13.50 -18.68 -39.74
C LEU A 949 -12.05 -18.32 -40.07
N GLY A 950 -11.36 -17.68 -39.13
CA GLY A 950 -9.95 -17.26 -39.25
C GLY A 950 -9.09 -17.74 -38.08
N ASP A 951 -7.80 -17.40 -38.15
CA ASP A 951 -6.77 -17.78 -37.16
C ASP A 951 -6.51 -19.29 -37.03
N PHE A 952 -6.06 -19.90 -38.13
CA PHE A 952 -5.65 -21.31 -38.20
C PHE A 952 -4.26 -21.58 -37.56
N GLY A 953 -3.69 -20.64 -36.80
CA GLY A 953 -2.35 -20.79 -36.20
C GLY A 953 -2.21 -22.00 -35.26
N LEU A 954 -3.32 -22.42 -34.66
CA LEU A 954 -3.39 -23.60 -33.78
C LEU A 954 -3.94 -24.86 -34.49
N ALA A 955 -4.45 -24.73 -35.71
CA ALA A 955 -5.13 -25.81 -36.42
C ALA A 955 -4.19 -26.98 -36.74
N ARG A 956 -4.72 -28.20 -36.80
CA ARG A 956 -3.95 -29.43 -37.05
C ARG A 956 -4.71 -30.38 -37.98
N LEU A 957 -3.96 -31.00 -38.90
CA LEU A 957 -4.43 -32.06 -39.78
C LEU A 957 -4.38 -33.42 -39.07
N LEU A 958 -5.45 -34.20 -39.17
CA LEU A 958 -5.53 -35.58 -38.68
C LEU A 958 -5.01 -36.55 -39.76
N GLN A 959 -3.69 -36.76 -39.82
CA GLN A 959 -3.03 -37.65 -40.77
C GLN A 959 -3.13 -39.13 -40.33
N ASN A 960 -4.34 -39.71 -40.31
CA ASN A 960 -4.68 -41.10 -39.96
C ASN A 960 -4.85 -41.45 -38.46
N ASN A 961 -4.81 -40.47 -37.55
CA ASN A 961 -5.12 -40.68 -36.13
C ASN A 961 -6.49 -40.10 -35.78
N ALA A 962 -7.23 -40.73 -34.85
CA ALA A 962 -8.54 -40.24 -34.38
C ALA A 962 -8.46 -38.95 -33.55
N PHE A 963 -7.26 -38.58 -33.07
CA PHE A 963 -6.99 -37.39 -32.27
C PHE A 963 -5.56 -36.89 -32.50
N VAL A 964 -5.29 -35.62 -32.19
CA VAL A 964 -3.93 -35.08 -32.16
C VAL A 964 -3.50 -34.82 -30.70
N THR A 965 -2.49 -35.54 -30.22
CA THR A 965 -1.86 -35.27 -28.91
C THR A 965 -1.02 -34.01 -29.02
N THR A 966 -1.37 -32.95 -28.29
CA THR A 966 -0.66 -31.67 -28.36
C THR A 966 -0.55 -31.02 -26.99
N MET A 967 0.30 -30.00 -26.87
CA MET A 967 0.24 -29.08 -25.73
C MET A 967 -1.18 -28.46 -25.69
N VAL A 968 -1.80 -28.41 -24.50
CA VAL A 968 -3.12 -27.77 -24.31
C VAL A 968 -3.08 -26.36 -24.88
N ALA A 969 -3.85 -26.12 -25.95
CA ALA A 969 -3.94 -24.84 -26.64
C ALA A 969 -5.38 -24.63 -27.12
N GLY A 970 -5.85 -23.39 -26.97
CA GLY A 970 -7.24 -22.94 -27.18
C GLY A 970 -7.60 -21.87 -26.14
N THR A 971 -8.67 -21.11 -26.39
CA THR A 971 -9.11 -20.02 -25.50
C THR A 971 -9.91 -20.53 -24.29
N ILE A 972 -9.48 -20.15 -23.08
CA ILE A 972 -10.15 -20.50 -21.81
C ILE A 972 -11.60 -19.99 -21.84
N GLY A 973 -12.56 -20.88 -21.56
CA GLY A 973 -14.00 -20.61 -21.64
C GLY A 973 -14.71 -21.19 -22.87
N TYR A 974 -13.97 -21.52 -23.93
CA TYR A 974 -14.48 -22.22 -25.13
C TYR A 974 -13.87 -23.63 -25.28
N LEU A 975 -12.81 -23.92 -24.53
CA LEU A 975 -12.10 -25.20 -24.57
C LEU A 975 -12.96 -26.35 -24.00
N ALA A 976 -13.04 -27.46 -24.71
CA ALA A 976 -13.72 -28.66 -24.25
C ALA A 976 -13.05 -29.26 -23.00
N PRO A 977 -13.83 -29.81 -22.05
CA PRO A 977 -13.31 -30.34 -20.79
C PRO A 977 -12.20 -31.38 -21.01
N GLU A 978 -12.41 -32.35 -21.89
CA GLU A 978 -11.47 -33.43 -22.15
C GLU A 978 -10.15 -32.96 -22.76
N VAL A 979 -10.14 -31.88 -23.54
CA VAL A 979 -8.89 -31.29 -24.09
C VAL A 979 -8.07 -30.65 -22.97
N SER A 980 -8.74 -30.05 -21.99
CA SER A 980 -8.08 -29.42 -20.83
C SER A 980 -7.34 -30.44 -19.95
N TYR A 981 -7.88 -31.67 -19.83
CA TYR A 981 -7.30 -32.75 -19.02
C TYR A 981 -6.33 -33.63 -19.80
N THR A 982 -6.64 -33.97 -21.05
CA THR A 982 -5.89 -34.97 -21.82
C THR A 982 -4.93 -34.39 -22.86
N GLY A 983 -5.08 -33.11 -23.22
CA GLY A 983 -4.32 -32.47 -24.30
C GLY A 983 -4.57 -33.05 -25.70
N ARG A 984 -5.58 -33.93 -25.85
CA ARG A 984 -5.97 -34.53 -27.13
C ARG A 984 -7.04 -33.67 -27.78
N ALA A 985 -6.72 -33.06 -28.92
CA ALA A 985 -7.68 -32.30 -29.70
C ALA A 985 -8.36 -33.22 -30.74
N THR A 986 -9.68 -33.12 -30.82
CA THR A 986 -10.56 -33.93 -31.69
C THR A 986 -11.54 -33.01 -32.42
N PRO A 987 -12.17 -33.45 -33.53
CA PRO A 987 -13.27 -32.71 -34.14
C PRO A 987 -14.37 -32.37 -33.13
N GLU A 988 -14.68 -33.29 -32.21
CA GLU A 988 -15.67 -33.11 -31.14
C GLU A 988 -15.31 -32.00 -30.15
N SER A 989 -14.03 -31.65 -30.03
CA SER A 989 -13.59 -30.52 -29.21
C SER A 989 -13.86 -29.15 -29.86
N ASP A 990 -13.82 -29.07 -31.19
CA ASP A 990 -14.28 -27.89 -31.93
C ASP A 990 -15.81 -27.78 -31.88
N VAL A 991 -16.53 -28.90 -31.88
CA VAL A 991 -17.99 -28.94 -31.70
C VAL A 991 -18.39 -28.33 -30.36
N TYR A 992 -17.68 -28.64 -29.27
CA TYR A 992 -17.91 -28.01 -27.97
C TYR A 992 -17.66 -26.49 -28.02
N SER A 993 -16.56 -26.08 -28.66
CA SER A 993 -16.22 -24.66 -28.83
C SER A 993 -17.31 -23.92 -29.62
N PHE A 994 -17.87 -24.56 -30.66
CA PHE A 994 -19.03 -24.06 -31.41
C PHE A 994 -20.28 -23.91 -30.52
N GLY A 995 -20.57 -24.89 -29.65
CA GLY A 995 -21.69 -24.81 -28.70
C GLY A 995 -21.62 -23.58 -27.78
N MET A 996 -20.42 -23.23 -27.31
CA MET A 996 -20.21 -21.99 -26.53
C MET A 996 -20.48 -20.73 -27.37
N VAL A 997 -20.07 -20.71 -28.64
CA VAL A 997 -20.38 -19.60 -29.56
C VAL A 997 -21.88 -19.44 -29.76
N VAL A 998 -22.61 -20.54 -29.94
CA VAL A 998 -24.07 -20.53 -30.09
C VAL A 998 -24.75 -19.89 -28.87
N LEU A 999 -24.41 -20.31 -27.65
CA LEU A 999 -25.02 -19.73 -26.45
C LEU A 999 -24.70 -18.23 -26.30
N GLU A 1000 -23.47 -17.82 -26.61
CA GLU A 1000 -23.06 -16.40 -26.54
C GLU A 1000 -23.80 -15.53 -27.56
N VAL A 1001 -23.96 -16.01 -28.80
CA VAL A 1001 -24.66 -15.28 -29.87
C VAL A 1001 -26.14 -15.14 -29.58
N VAL A 1002 -26.80 -16.20 -29.10
CA VAL A 1002 -28.24 -16.18 -28.79
C VAL A 1002 -28.53 -15.37 -27.53
N CYS A 1003 -27.72 -15.53 -26.48
CA CYS A 1003 -27.97 -14.83 -25.20
C CYS A 1003 -27.44 -13.39 -25.18
N GLY A 1004 -26.58 -13.00 -26.13
CA GLY A 1004 -25.91 -11.69 -26.14
C GLY A 1004 -24.97 -11.47 -24.96
N ARG A 1005 -24.52 -12.56 -24.30
CA ARG A 1005 -23.66 -12.54 -23.11
C ARG A 1005 -22.36 -13.27 -23.38
N ARG A 1006 -21.22 -12.63 -23.10
CA ARG A 1006 -19.89 -13.27 -23.25
C ARG A 1006 -19.62 -14.29 -22.16
N SER A 1007 -19.03 -15.42 -22.52
CA SER A 1007 -18.48 -16.37 -21.54
C SER A 1007 -17.23 -15.78 -20.88
N LYS A 1008 -17.25 -15.58 -19.54
CA LYS A 1008 -16.11 -15.04 -18.77
C LYS A 1008 -15.22 -16.11 -18.12
N GLY A 1009 -15.39 -17.38 -18.48
CA GLY A 1009 -14.58 -18.49 -17.94
C GLY A 1009 -14.90 -18.83 -16.47
N MET A 1010 -14.11 -19.74 -15.89
CA MET A 1010 -14.34 -20.44 -14.59
C MET A 1010 -14.43 -19.57 -13.31
N MET A 1011 -14.60 -18.25 -13.41
CA MET A 1011 -14.69 -17.34 -12.25
C MET A 1011 -16.09 -16.74 -12.03
N ASP A 1012 -17.12 -17.21 -12.75
CA ASP A 1012 -18.50 -16.80 -12.52
C ASP A 1012 -19.23 -17.88 -11.70
N GLU A 1013 -19.95 -17.49 -10.64
CA GLU A 1013 -20.69 -18.41 -9.75
C GLU A 1013 -21.86 -19.13 -10.47
N PHE A 1014 -22.22 -18.69 -11.69
CA PHE A 1014 -23.15 -19.37 -12.59
C PHE A 1014 -22.67 -19.29 -14.04
N SER A 1015 -22.13 -20.39 -14.59
CA SER A 1015 -21.73 -20.43 -16.01
C SER A 1015 -22.93 -20.17 -16.92
N ILE A 1016 -22.72 -19.51 -18.08
CA ILE A 1016 -23.76 -19.32 -19.10
C ILE A 1016 -24.39 -20.65 -19.52
N VAL A 1017 -23.61 -21.73 -19.50
CA VAL A 1017 -24.09 -23.09 -19.75
C VAL A 1017 -25.10 -23.51 -18.69
N ASP A 1018 -24.80 -23.27 -17.41
CA ASP A 1018 -25.64 -23.63 -16.27
C ASP A 1018 -26.95 -22.83 -16.29
N TYR A 1019 -26.85 -21.55 -16.61
CA TYR A 1019 -28.00 -20.66 -16.77
C TYR A 1019 -28.96 -21.17 -17.84
N VAL A 1020 -28.46 -21.49 -19.04
CA VAL A 1020 -29.30 -21.98 -20.15
C VAL A 1020 -29.83 -23.39 -19.85
N TRP A 1021 -29.04 -24.27 -19.23
CA TRP A 1021 -29.48 -25.61 -18.84
C TRP A 1021 -30.63 -25.57 -17.82
N ASN A 1022 -30.53 -24.72 -16.79
CA ASN A 1022 -31.59 -24.52 -15.80
C ASN A 1022 -32.89 -24.00 -16.44
N LEU A 1023 -32.81 -23.21 -17.51
CA LEU A 1023 -33.97 -22.72 -18.25
C LEU A 1023 -34.56 -23.81 -19.16
N TYR A 1024 -33.74 -24.69 -19.71
CA TYR A 1024 -34.19 -25.89 -20.43
C TYR A 1024 -35.00 -26.80 -19.52
N GLU A 1025 -34.50 -27.10 -18.31
CA GLU A 1025 -35.20 -27.92 -17.31
C GLU A 1025 -36.57 -27.33 -16.93
N LYS A 1026 -36.69 -26.00 -16.92
CA LYS A 1026 -37.93 -25.27 -16.62
C LYS A 1026 -38.82 -25.04 -17.84
N GLY A 1027 -38.48 -25.58 -19.01
CA GLY A 1027 -39.23 -25.37 -20.26
C GLY A 1027 -39.27 -23.91 -20.73
N SER A 1028 -38.35 -23.06 -20.27
CA SER A 1028 -38.36 -21.60 -20.44
C SER A 1028 -37.15 -21.08 -21.25
N LEU A 1029 -36.67 -21.86 -22.21
CA LEU A 1029 -35.46 -21.56 -23.01
C LEU A 1029 -35.47 -20.16 -23.65
N ILE A 1030 -36.60 -19.70 -24.18
CA ILE A 1030 -36.71 -18.41 -24.87
C ILE A 1030 -36.33 -17.23 -23.96
N SER A 1031 -36.46 -17.37 -22.64
CA SER A 1031 -36.13 -16.29 -21.69
C SER A 1031 -34.63 -15.94 -21.63
N CYS A 1032 -33.74 -16.78 -22.21
CA CYS A 1032 -32.31 -16.48 -22.26
C CYS A 1032 -31.88 -15.61 -23.45
N VAL A 1033 -32.77 -15.35 -24.41
CA VAL A 1033 -32.47 -14.58 -25.62
C VAL A 1033 -32.04 -13.15 -25.27
N ASP A 1034 -31.10 -12.61 -26.04
CA ASP A 1034 -30.61 -11.24 -25.90
C ASP A 1034 -31.76 -10.22 -25.85
N GLN A 1035 -31.91 -9.55 -24.71
CA GLN A 1035 -32.95 -8.55 -24.48
C GLN A 1035 -32.93 -7.41 -25.50
N LYS A 1036 -31.77 -7.14 -26.12
CA LYS A 1036 -31.64 -6.10 -27.15
C LYS A 1036 -32.37 -6.44 -28.44
N LEU A 1037 -32.66 -7.72 -28.71
CA LEU A 1037 -33.49 -8.12 -29.86
C LEU A 1037 -34.96 -7.70 -29.69
N SER A 1038 -35.37 -7.27 -28.49
CA SER A 1038 -36.70 -6.69 -28.23
C SER A 1038 -37.89 -7.55 -28.67
N GLY A 1039 -37.72 -8.88 -28.75
CA GLY A 1039 -38.73 -9.81 -29.23
C GLY A 1039 -38.76 -10.04 -30.75
N GLU A 1040 -37.88 -9.39 -31.51
CA GLU A 1040 -37.76 -9.55 -32.97
C GLU A 1040 -36.84 -10.72 -33.33
N PHE A 1041 -37.34 -11.95 -33.13
CA PHE A 1041 -36.65 -13.18 -33.51
C PHE A 1041 -37.66 -14.30 -33.79
N ASP A 1042 -37.25 -15.30 -34.57
CA ASP A 1042 -38.04 -16.51 -34.76
C ASP A 1042 -37.83 -17.45 -33.57
N GLU A 1043 -38.89 -17.71 -32.81
CA GLU A 1043 -38.83 -18.54 -31.61
C GLU A 1043 -38.39 -19.98 -31.90
N GLU A 1044 -38.79 -20.54 -33.05
CA GLU A 1044 -38.42 -21.91 -33.41
C GLU A 1044 -36.94 -21.97 -33.80
N GLU A 1045 -36.44 -21.01 -34.59
CA GLU A 1045 -35.02 -20.91 -34.89
C GLU A 1045 -34.16 -20.74 -33.63
N VAL A 1046 -34.62 -19.92 -32.67
CA VAL A 1046 -33.98 -19.75 -31.36
C VAL A 1046 -33.96 -21.06 -30.58
N LYS A 1047 -35.12 -21.73 -30.43
CA LYS A 1047 -35.21 -23.01 -29.69
C LYS A 1047 -34.29 -24.05 -30.29
N ARG A 1048 -34.30 -24.19 -31.63
CA ARG A 1048 -33.41 -25.11 -32.36
C ARG A 1048 -31.94 -24.76 -32.10
N SER A 1049 -31.57 -23.49 -32.18
CA SER A 1049 -30.20 -23.01 -31.93
C SER A 1049 -29.75 -23.34 -30.50
N LEU A 1050 -30.58 -23.08 -29.49
CA LEU A 1050 -30.25 -23.37 -28.09
C LEU A 1050 -30.12 -24.88 -27.83
N ILE A 1051 -31.01 -25.70 -28.39
CA ILE A 1051 -30.94 -27.16 -28.26
C ILE A 1051 -29.67 -27.71 -28.92
N VAL A 1052 -29.31 -27.18 -30.09
CA VAL A 1052 -28.02 -27.48 -30.75
C VAL A 1052 -26.85 -27.09 -29.86
N GLY A 1053 -26.85 -25.86 -29.32
CA GLY A 1053 -25.79 -25.37 -28.43
C GLY A 1053 -25.60 -26.28 -27.22
N LEU A 1054 -26.69 -26.65 -26.53
CA LEU A 1054 -26.65 -27.56 -25.39
C LEU A 1054 -26.19 -28.97 -25.76
N ALA A 1055 -26.60 -29.51 -26.91
CA ALA A 1055 -26.14 -30.82 -27.40
C ALA A 1055 -24.63 -30.82 -27.69
N CYS A 1056 -24.13 -29.75 -28.31
CA CYS A 1056 -22.70 -29.56 -28.57
C CYS A 1056 -21.87 -29.45 -27.28
N LEU A 1057 -22.48 -28.97 -26.19
CA LEU A 1057 -21.84 -28.77 -24.88
C LEU A 1057 -21.90 -29.99 -23.95
N HIS A 1058 -22.29 -31.15 -24.46
CA HIS A 1058 -22.28 -32.37 -23.66
C HIS A 1058 -20.87 -32.66 -23.10
N PRO A 1059 -20.74 -32.96 -21.79
CA PRO A 1059 -19.42 -33.14 -21.17
C PRO A 1059 -18.65 -34.33 -21.74
N ASP A 1060 -19.34 -35.40 -22.11
CA ASP A 1060 -18.76 -36.53 -22.86
C ASP A 1060 -18.81 -36.26 -24.37
N GLN A 1061 -17.64 -36.30 -25.01
CA GLN A 1061 -17.46 -36.09 -26.45
C GLN A 1061 -18.24 -37.08 -27.32
N MET A 1062 -18.52 -38.29 -26.84
CA MET A 1062 -19.20 -39.34 -27.63
C MET A 1062 -20.68 -39.05 -27.86
N PHE A 1063 -21.28 -38.21 -27.02
CA PHE A 1063 -22.68 -37.82 -27.13
C PHE A 1063 -22.87 -36.48 -27.86
N ARG A 1064 -21.77 -35.81 -28.26
CA ARG A 1064 -21.86 -34.58 -29.05
C ARG A 1064 -22.26 -34.92 -30.50
N PRO A 1065 -23.08 -34.09 -31.14
CA PRO A 1065 -23.47 -34.32 -32.53
C PRO A 1065 -22.30 -34.09 -33.49
N LYS A 1066 -22.32 -34.79 -34.62
CA LYS A 1066 -21.47 -34.46 -35.77
C LYS A 1066 -21.94 -33.16 -36.43
N MET A 1067 -21.02 -32.39 -37.01
CA MET A 1067 -21.34 -31.10 -37.63
C MET A 1067 -22.33 -31.25 -38.79
N ARG A 1068 -22.35 -32.39 -39.47
CA ARG A 1068 -23.36 -32.68 -40.51
C ARG A 1068 -24.78 -32.64 -39.98
N LYS A 1069 -25.03 -33.24 -38.81
CA LYS A 1069 -26.35 -33.23 -38.17
C LYS A 1069 -26.70 -31.81 -37.69
N VAL A 1070 -25.71 -31.07 -37.17
CA VAL A 1070 -25.89 -29.66 -36.77
C VAL A 1070 -26.33 -28.79 -37.96
N VAL A 1071 -25.65 -28.92 -39.11
CA VAL A 1071 -26.00 -28.19 -40.33
C VAL A 1071 -27.38 -28.59 -40.84
N GLN A 1072 -27.75 -29.87 -40.82
CA GLN A 1072 -29.10 -30.32 -41.20
C GLN A 1072 -30.19 -29.68 -40.33
N VAL A 1073 -29.96 -29.56 -39.02
CA VAL A 1073 -30.92 -28.94 -38.09
C VAL A 1073 -31.09 -27.44 -38.36
N PHE A 1074 -30.02 -26.73 -38.75
CA PHE A 1074 -30.07 -25.32 -39.15
C PHE A 1074 -30.67 -25.09 -40.56
N MET A 1075 -30.46 -26.02 -41.50
CA MET A 1075 -30.92 -25.85 -42.88
C MET A 1075 -32.32 -26.38 -43.15
N ASN A 1076 -32.82 -27.29 -42.31
CA ASN A 1076 -34.14 -27.91 -42.45
C ASN A 1076 -34.95 -27.75 -41.15
N CYS A 1077 -36.03 -26.97 -41.20
CA CYS A 1077 -36.90 -26.72 -40.05
C CYS A 1077 -37.65 -27.96 -39.56
N ASP A 1078 -37.87 -28.95 -40.43
CA ASP A 1078 -38.57 -30.20 -40.08
C ASP A 1078 -37.62 -31.30 -39.56
N GLU A 1079 -36.30 -31.05 -39.57
CA GLU A 1079 -35.33 -32.03 -39.10
C GLU A 1079 -35.50 -32.27 -37.59
N PRO A 1080 -35.62 -33.53 -37.13
CA PRO A 1080 -35.85 -33.83 -35.73
C PRO A 1080 -34.67 -33.37 -34.86
N LEU A 1081 -35.03 -32.67 -33.78
CA LEU A 1081 -34.10 -32.15 -32.79
C LEU A 1081 -33.43 -33.27 -31.98
N MET A 1082 -32.24 -32.96 -31.49
CA MET A 1082 -31.47 -33.88 -30.65
C MET A 1082 -32.16 -34.05 -29.29
N LYS A 1083 -32.22 -35.29 -28.80
CA LYS A 1083 -32.77 -35.59 -27.47
C LYS A 1083 -31.72 -35.21 -26.42
N LEU A 1084 -32.00 -34.15 -25.67
CA LEU A 1084 -31.18 -33.74 -24.53
C LEU A 1084 -31.66 -34.46 -23.26
N PRO A 1085 -30.77 -34.75 -22.30
CA PRO A 1085 -31.17 -35.30 -21.01
C PRO A 1085 -32.02 -34.29 -20.21
N GLU A 1086 -32.96 -34.80 -19.40
CA GLU A 1086 -33.90 -33.98 -18.62
C GLU A 1086 -33.22 -33.10 -17.57
N SER A 1087 -32.02 -33.45 -17.14
CA SER A 1087 -31.17 -32.68 -16.24
C SER A 1087 -29.73 -32.65 -16.72
N ARG A 1088 -28.93 -31.70 -16.23
CA ARG A 1088 -27.53 -31.58 -16.65
C ARG A 1088 -26.71 -32.83 -16.28
N PRO A 1089 -25.93 -33.42 -17.20
CA PRO A 1089 -25.02 -34.52 -16.85
C PRO A 1089 -23.89 -34.05 -15.93
N THR A 1090 -23.65 -34.76 -14.82
CA THR A 1090 -22.59 -34.46 -13.84
C THR A 1090 -21.36 -35.37 -14.06
N GLU A 1091 -20.18 -34.75 -14.22
CA GLU A 1091 -18.83 -35.35 -14.31
C GLU A 1091 -18.39 -36.11 -15.59
N VAL A 1092 -17.09 -35.96 -15.90
CA VAL A 1092 -16.36 -36.55 -17.04
C VAL A 1092 -15.73 -37.87 -16.60
N CYS A 1093 -16.26 -39.01 -17.07
CA CYS A 1093 -15.61 -40.31 -16.86
C CYS A 1093 -14.54 -40.55 -17.94
N LEU A 1094 -13.25 -40.45 -17.59
CA LEU A 1094 -12.14 -40.79 -18.49
C LEU A 1094 -11.95 -42.31 -18.55
N SER A 1095 -12.29 -42.94 -19.69
CA SER A 1095 -11.89 -44.32 -19.99
C SER A 1095 -10.45 -44.36 -20.53
N LEU A 1096 -9.54 -45.06 -19.83
CA LEU A 1096 -8.16 -45.31 -20.24
C LEU A 1096 -8.09 -46.52 -21.21
N PRO A 1097 -7.42 -46.44 -22.37
CA PRO A 1097 -7.14 -47.62 -23.18
C PRO A 1097 -5.95 -48.40 -22.59
N SER A 1098 -6.12 -49.70 -22.36
CA SER A 1098 -5.06 -50.63 -21.98
C SER A 1098 -4.13 -50.90 -23.16
N THR A 1099 -2.89 -50.40 -23.12
CA THR A 1099 -1.84 -50.73 -24.10
C THR A 1099 -1.00 -51.92 -23.62
N SER A 1100 -1.02 -52.99 -24.41
CA SER A 1100 -0.12 -54.14 -24.37
C SER A 1100 1.33 -53.73 -24.68
N THR A 1101 2.25 -53.94 -23.75
CA THR A 1101 3.70 -53.78 -23.94
C THR A 1101 4.33 -55.04 -24.50
N SER A 1102 4.96 -54.94 -25.68
CA SER A 1102 5.97 -55.90 -26.17
C SER A 1102 7.37 -55.42 -25.77
N ASN A 1103 8.06 -56.25 -24.98
CA ASN A 1103 9.43 -56.03 -24.51
C ASN A 1103 10.48 -56.32 -25.59
N SER A 1104 11.57 -55.56 -25.58
CA SER A 1104 12.89 -56.03 -26.02
C SER A 1104 13.91 -55.77 -24.92
N THR A 1105 14.29 -56.86 -24.26
CA THR A 1105 15.31 -57.02 -23.21
C THR A 1105 16.74 -56.83 -23.72
N THR A 1106 17.58 -56.21 -22.90
CA THR A 1106 18.99 -56.63 -22.77
C THR A 1106 19.27 -57.00 -21.33
N ASP A 1107 19.83 -58.19 -21.24
CA ASP A 1107 20.05 -59.09 -20.12
C ASP A 1107 21.30 -58.71 -19.32
N TYR A 1108 21.35 -59.06 -18.02
CA TYR A 1108 22.49 -59.70 -17.34
C TYR A 1108 22.18 -59.92 -15.85
N GLY A 1109 21.75 -61.15 -15.54
CA GLY A 1109 22.10 -62.04 -14.40
C GLY A 1109 22.08 -61.51 -12.94
N SER A 1110 21.64 -62.27 -11.93
CA SER A 1110 21.69 -63.72 -11.82
C SER A 1110 21.09 -64.22 -10.49
N ILE A 1111 20.56 -65.46 -10.52
CA ILE A 1111 20.55 -66.51 -9.48
C ILE A 1111 19.27 -66.77 -8.62
N ARG A 1112 18.65 -67.91 -8.99
CA ARG A 1112 17.98 -68.99 -8.20
C ARG A 1112 16.55 -68.75 -7.68
N SER A 1113 15.61 -69.71 -7.74
CA SER A 1113 15.48 -71.04 -8.37
C SER A 1113 14.07 -71.60 -8.04
N THR A 1114 13.66 -72.66 -8.76
CA THR A 1114 12.58 -73.65 -8.48
C THR A 1114 11.12 -73.20 -8.69
N SER A 1115 10.46 -73.51 -9.82
CA SER A 1115 9.82 -74.79 -10.28
C SER A 1115 8.41 -74.99 -9.68
N GLY A 1116 7.32 -75.27 -10.41
CA GLY A 1116 7.07 -75.54 -11.83
C GLY A 1116 5.66 -76.15 -12.02
N ALA A 1117 5.23 -76.19 -13.27
CA ALA A 1117 4.10 -76.93 -13.88
C ALA A 1117 2.66 -76.40 -13.68
N GLY A 1118 2.02 -76.09 -14.82
CA GLY A 1118 0.63 -75.65 -14.93
C GLY A 1118 -0.29 -76.71 -15.54
N LEU A 1119 -1.51 -76.29 -15.90
CA LEU A 1119 -2.26 -76.64 -17.11
C LEU A 1119 -3.66 -75.98 -17.06
N GLU A 1120 -4.03 -75.42 -18.21
CA GLU A 1120 -5.38 -75.27 -18.80
C GLU A 1120 -6.45 -74.41 -18.11
N GLY A 1121 -6.90 -73.40 -18.87
CA GLY A 1121 -7.85 -72.37 -18.47
C GLY A 1121 -9.31 -72.69 -18.76
N SER A 1122 -10.15 -72.04 -17.98
CA SER A 1122 -11.60 -71.87 -18.15
C SER A 1122 -11.92 -70.69 -19.07
N PRO A 1123 -13.16 -70.64 -19.60
CA PRO A 1123 -13.96 -69.42 -19.65
C PRO A 1123 -15.07 -69.52 -18.61
N ASP A 1124 -15.36 -68.46 -17.86
CA ASP A 1124 -16.65 -68.34 -17.18
C ASP A 1124 -17.11 -66.90 -17.01
N GLU A 1125 -18.42 -66.78 -17.18
CA GLU A 1125 -19.30 -65.65 -16.90
C GLU A 1125 -19.30 -65.25 -15.41
N MET A 1126 -19.83 -64.04 -15.16
CA MET A 1126 -20.57 -63.58 -13.97
C MET A 1126 -20.28 -64.30 -12.63
N THR A 1127 -19.98 -63.61 -11.53
CA THR A 1127 -20.94 -62.76 -10.81
C THR A 1127 -20.26 -62.17 -9.53
N ILE A 1128 -20.89 -61.11 -8.98
CA ILE A 1128 -20.95 -60.61 -7.58
C ILE A 1128 -19.81 -59.78 -6.94
N GLN A 1129 -20.25 -58.64 -6.38
CA GLN A 1129 -19.89 -57.97 -5.12
C GLN A 1129 -18.45 -57.50 -4.88
N TYR A 1130 -18.30 -56.27 -4.35
CA TYR A 1130 -17.95 -56.10 -2.94
C TYR A 1130 -18.22 -54.69 -2.41
N ASP A 1131 -18.55 -54.70 -1.12
CA ASP A 1131 -18.78 -53.63 -0.16
C ASP A 1131 -17.62 -52.65 0.06
N ASN A 1132 -17.99 -51.50 0.66
CA ASN A 1132 -17.31 -50.72 1.70
C ASN A 1132 -15.77 -50.76 1.78
N CYS A 1133 -15.14 -49.57 1.77
CA CYS A 1133 -14.45 -49.10 2.99
C CYS A 1133 -14.16 -47.59 2.94
N CYS A 1134 -14.29 -46.99 4.12
CA CYS A 1134 -14.08 -45.60 4.49
C CYS A 1134 -12.68 -45.02 4.23
N THR A 1135 -12.63 -43.68 4.30
CA THR A 1135 -11.52 -42.81 4.77
C THR A 1135 -10.26 -42.76 3.88
N ARG A 1136 -9.76 -41.60 3.47
CA ARG A 1136 -9.50 -40.37 4.24
C ARG A 1136 -9.44 -39.15 3.31
#